data_AF-A0A2R6BWV1-F1
#
_entry.id   AF-A0A2R6BWV1-F1
#
_cell.length_a   1.000
_cell.length_b   1.000
_cell.length_c   1.000
_cell.angle_alpha   90.00
_cell.angle_beta   90.00
_cell.angle_gamma   90.00
#
_symmetry.space_group_name_H-M   'P 1'
#
loop_
_entity.id
_entity.type
_entity.pdbx_description
1 polymer ?
#
loop_
_entity_poly.entity_id
_entity_poly.type
_entity_poly.pdbx_seq_one_letter_code
_entity_poly.pdbx_strand_id
1 'polypeptide(L)'
;MVSKAVRYMAMINLPVLGLVAALGEPLLHLFLGRSFFGAWTAFAILVFGGGAMSLDIPITQVLLAKKRTKVLAVQQLVSSLTLGSLALLLIPRFYLDGAALAYVLARIVCFVVVGFSVYRLGLFSVKWRDYIESLGVTGAMVAATLVFESYTHFSTYMLPLYVLAGSVLGLVVARSIGLLHGEDYSEVVDFFPPGLGASWRGSGRLSASRRLAGTLRPRVHAPHITAPRSSTTGKSQMPGCTHLLRGATPRLSAAPRLPTDVCWIICFPMCLLRRRGHRGPGGVSELIHDFGLLYRVVPRGLHHAFMASRVLFLIALSDDGVCLLLVTRNEAGKAVELLRDLRGVVDEVVLVDSSDSWRPELFGEALDWFGHTHVFRLPPLGLAELYRPIALSKACSEWVLLLDSDERINGALKRNLRGILGEGSADAYMIQRQPVDGSRSDGLTVKLRAPWYKKRLFRRSKTRFFGLVHEQPTVEGRVQPLPAEYSITHYVDREAYWSKVRRYIKLEVFLDRWSYDRFGGGSTLRRWAMSVYLGSRGLAPTDEVSPSDLLLIKRLGAKGVAKLTYKPSEYLKRKLKLLSSLDPDLRRLSYAVWMDIRSFRGAVPYLGLESESTWSRLWGSYNRMQLKPDDFFIYKLVERFYDRLPDHSLRLDPFEALVALNTAADKVFPEAATTQVGGGQSLGVTTRRTPLTPTPPPPNHVTRGRRPTSMGSEAEDAHTM
;
A
#
# COMPACT_ATOMS: atom_id res chain seq x y z
N MET A 1 13.98 -31.29 -38.90
CA MET A 1 13.41 -30.08 -38.26
C MET A 1 13.43 -30.16 -36.74
N VAL A 2 12.81 -31.18 -36.12
CA VAL A 2 12.76 -31.34 -34.64
C VAL A 2 14.15 -31.49 -34.01
N SER A 3 15.01 -32.33 -34.58
CA SER A 3 16.39 -32.54 -34.09
C SER A 3 17.21 -31.23 -34.11
N LYS A 4 17.05 -30.39 -35.15
CA LYS A 4 17.66 -29.04 -35.20
C LYS A 4 17.09 -28.11 -34.12
N ALA A 5 15.77 -28.09 -33.92
CA ALA A 5 15.14 -27.24 -32.91
C ALA A 5 15.58 -27.61 -31.47
N VAL A 6 15.70 -28.90 -31.18
CA VAL A 6 16.22 -29.44 -29.90
C VAL A 6 17.67 -29.03 -29.69
N ARG A 7 18.51 -29.15 -30.73
CA ARG A 7 19.90 -28.71 -30.70
C ARG A 7 20.02 -27.22 -30.41
N TYR A 8 19.26 -26.36 -31.10
CA TYR A 8 19.30 -24.92 -30.87
C TYR A 8 18.76 -24.51 -29.49
N MET A 9 17.68 -25.15 -29.02
CA MET A 9 17.15 -24.90 -27.67
C MET A 9 18.16 -25.29 -26.58
N ALA A 10 18.84 -26.44 -26.72
CA ALA A 10 19.91 -26.83 -25.80
C ALA A 10 21.08 -25.86 -25.84
N MET A 11 21.56 -25.51 -27.03
CA MET A 11 22.73 -24.64 -27.22
C MET A 11 22.52 -23.21 -26.69
N ILE A 12 21.29 -22.69 -26.72
CA ILE A 12 20.97 -21.33 -26.25
C ILE A 12 20.55 -21.34 -24.78
N ASN A 13 19.59 -22.20 -24.40
CA ASN A 13 18.99 -22.11 -23.07
C ASN A 13 19.89 -22.66 -21.97
N LEU A 14 20.64 -23.75 -22.20
CA LEU A 14 21.49 -24.34 -21.17
C LEU A 14 22.60 -23.37 -20.71
N PRO A 15 23.41 -22.77 -21.60
CA PRO A 15 24.46 -21.85 -21.19
C PRO A 15 23.93 -20.60 -20.49
N VAL A 16 22.86 -20.02 -21.04
CA VAL A 16 22.25 -18.79 -20.49
C VAL A 16 21.65 -19.03 -19.12
N LEU A 17 20.85 -20.08 -18.96
CA LEU A 17 20.21 -20.38 -17.68
C LEU A 17 21.21 -20.94 -16.66
N GLY A 18 22.25 -21.65 -17.10
CA GLY A 18 23.37 -22.03 -16.24
C GLY A 18 24.09 -20.81 -15.66
N LEU A 19 24.40 -19.82 -16.50
CA LEU A 19 25.02 -18.57 -16.04
C LEU A 19 24.11 -17.82 -15.04
N VAL A 20 22.80 -17.75 -15.32
CA VAL A 20 21.81 -17.13 -14.40
C VAL A 20 21.71 -17.89 -13.08
N ALA A 21 21.78 -19.23 -13.12
CA ALA A 21 21.77 -20.05 -11.92
C ALA A 21 23.03 -19.84 -11.06
N ALA A 22 24.21 -19.75 -11.68
CA ALA A 22 25.45 -19.41 -10.99
C ALA A 22 25.36 -18.02 -10.33
N LEU A 23 24.73 -17.06 -11.00
CA LEU A 23 24.50 -15.71 -10.46
C LEU A 23 23.27 -15.59 -9.57
N GLY A 24 22.74 -16.70 -9.04
CA GLY A 24 21.50 -16.71 -8.27
C GLY A 24 21.53 -15.81 -7.04
N GLU A 25 22.59 -15.92 -6.24
CA GLU A 25 22.76 -15.12 -5.02
C GLU A 25 22.81 -13.60 -5.29
N PRO A 26 23.65 -13.07 -6.23
CA PRO A 26 23.73 -11.64 -6.44
C PRO A 26 22.49 -11.09 -7.15
N LEU A 27 21.84 -11.89 -8.01
CA LEU A 27 20.57 -11.52 -8.64
C LEU A 27 19.45 -11.40 -7.61
N LEU A 28 19.32 -12.36 -6.68
CA LEU A 28 18.31 -12.27 -5.63
C LEU A 28 18.56 -11.10 -4.69
N HIS A 29 19.83 -10.82 -4.33
CA HIS A 29 20.16 -9.65 -3.54
C HIS A 29 19.80 -8.33 -4.25
N LEU A 30 20.06 -8.23 -5.56
CA LEU A 30 19.78 -7.04 -6.35
C LEU A 30 18.26 -6.82 -6.56
N PHE A 31 17.50 -7.88 -6.84
CA PHE A 31 16.10 -7.78 -7.25
C PHE A 31 15.10 -7.94 -6.10
N LEU A 32 15.38 -8.82 -5.13
CA LEU A 32 14.46 -9.17 -4.04
C LEU A 32 14.97 -8.72 -2.65
N GLY A 33 16.26 -8.38 -2.52
CA GLY A 33 16.86 -7.88 -1.29
C GLY A 33 17.29 -8.98 -0.32
N ARG A 34 17.91 -8.57 0.81
CA ARG A 34 18.58 -9.46 1.76
C ARG A 34 17.68 -10.52 2.41
N SER A 35 16.38 -10.28 2.51
CA SER A 35 15.43 -11.22 3.12
C SER A 35 15.26 -12.52 2.32
N PHE A 36 15.62 -12.53 1.03
CA PHE A 36 15.52 -13.69 0.14
C PHE A 36 16.86 -14.39 -0.10
N PHE A 37 17.88 -14.05 0.70
CA PHE A 37 19.22 -14.63 0.60
C PHE A 37 19.18 -16.16 0.70
N GLY A 38 18.45 -16.72 1.66
CA GLY A 38 18.38 -18.17 1.86
C GLY A 38 17.65 -18.97 0.77
N ALA A 39 17.15 -18.33 -0.30
CA ALA A 39 16.43 -18.99 -1.39
C ALA A 39 17.26 -19.16 -2.68
N TRP A 40 18.53 -18.77 -2.68
CA TRP A 40 19.36 -18.79 -3.90
C TRP A 40 19.64 -20.19 -4.41
N THR A 41 19.74 -21.18 -3.53
CA THR A 41 19.89 -22.60 -3.84
C THR A 41 18.68 -23.13 -4.60
N ALA A 42 17.47 -22.92 -4.07
CA ALA A 42 16.23 -23.28 -4.74
C ALA A 42 16.06 -22.56 -6.10
N PHE A 43 16.43 -21.28 -6.17
CA PHE A 43 16.44 -20.52 -7.43
C PHE A 43 17.38 -21.15 -8.46
N ALA A 44 18.63 -21.45 -8.07
CA ALA A 44 19.61 -22.06 -8.96
C ALA A 44 19.15 -23.43 -9.46
N ILE A 45 18.60 -24.27 -8.59
CA ILE A 45 18.04 -25.59 -8.94
C ILE A 45 16.93 -25.44 -10.00
N LEU A 46 15.98 -24.54 -9.78
CA LEU A 46 14.85 -24.33 -10.70
C LEU A 46 15.29 -23.75 -12.05
N VAL A 47 16.21 -22.77 -12.04
CA VAL A 47 16.68 -22.11 -13.27
C VAL A 47 17.51 -23.06 -14.12
N PHE A 48 18.49 -23.74 -13.51
CA PHE A 48 19.32 -24.71 -14.22
C PHE A 48 18.50 -25.92 -14.69
N GLY A 49 17.66 -26.47 -13.80
CA GLY A 49 16.77 -27.59 -14.12
C GLY A 49 15.76 -27.24 -15.21
N GLY A 50 15.19 -26.03 -15.19
CA GLY A 50 14.31 -25.52 -16.24
C GLY A 50 15.00 -25.42 -17.60
N GLY A 51 16.28 -25.00 -17.62
CA GLY A 51 17.09 -24.96 -18.83
C GLY A 51 17.36 -26.34 -19.41
N ALA A 52 17.76 -27.29 -18.57
CA ALA A 52 17.96 -28.68 -18.96
C ALA A 52 16.67 -29.32 -19.50
N MET A 53 15.52 -28.97 -18.94
CA MET A 53 14.23 -29.52 -19.33
C MET A 53 13.58 -28.78 -20.51
N SER A 54 14.16 -27.70 -21.03
CA SER A 54 13.59 -26.92 -22.15
C SER A 54 13.39 -27.71 -23.45
N LEU A 55 13.95 -28.91 -23.54
CA LEU A 55 13.77 -29.87 -24.62
C LEU A 55 12.35 -30.45 -24.70
N ASP A 56 11.57 -30.38 -23.63
CA ASP A 56 10.19 -30.84 -23.62
C ASP A 56 9.25 -29.97 -24.49
N ILE A 57 9.59 -28.69 -24.69
CA ILE A 57 8.84 -27.73 -25.50
C ILE A 57 8.71 -28.22 -26.95
N PRO A 58 9.80 -28.43 -27.72
CA PRO A 58 9.69 -28.89 -29.11
C PRO A 58 9.04 -30.27 -29.22
N ILE A 59 9.29 -31.18 -28.26
CA ILE A 59 8.68 -32.52 -28.26
C ILE A 59 7.16 -32.43 -28.09
N THR A 60 6.70 -31.60 -27.15
CA THR A 60 5.28 -31.38 -26.89
C THR A 60 4.59 -30.78 -28.12
N GLN A 61 5.23 -29.82 -28.80
CA GLN A 61 4.69 -29.23 -30.03
C GLN A 61 4.56 -30.26 -31.16
N VAL A 62 5.51 -31.19 -31.29
CA VAL A 62 5.45 -32.28 -32.29
C VAL A 62 4.32 -33.26 -31.97
N LEU A 63 4.15 -33.63 -30.70
CA LEU A 63 3.06 -34.52 -30.28
C LEU A 63 1.67 -33.89 -30.52
N LEU A 64 1.55 -32.58 -30.27
CA LEU A 64 0.35 -31.79 -30.59
C LEU A 64 0.09 -31.74 -32.10
N ALA A 65 1.11 -31.44 -32.91
CA ALA A 65 0.99 -31.41 -34.37
C ALA A 65 0.57 -32.77 -34.95
N LYS A 66 1.04 -33.88 -34.37
CA LYS A 66 0.66 -35.25 -34.75
C LYS A 66 -0.65 -35.72 -34.11
N LYS A 67 -1.35 -34.86 -33.36
CA LYS A 67 -2.62 -35.15 -32.66
C LYS A 67 -2.52 -36.37 -31.72
N ARG A 68 -1.35 -36.62 -31.13
CA ARG A 68 -1.12 -37.73 -30.17
C ARG A 68 -1.44 -37.31 -28.73
N THR A 69 -2.66 -36.83 -28.51
CA THR A 69 -3.12 -36.28 -27.22
C THR A 69 -3.09 -37.28 -26.07
N LYS A 70 -3.23 -38.59 -26.35
CA LYS A 70 -3.12 -39.66 -25.33
C LYS A 70 -1.74 -39.70 -24.67
N VAL A 71 -0.66 -39.53 -25.45
CA VAL A 71 0.71 -39.51 -24.92
C VAL A 71 0.93 -38.28 -24.05
N LEU A 72 0.36 -37.15 -24.43
CA LEU A 72 0.40 -35.91 -23.66
C LEU A 72 -0.39 -36.00 -22.34
N ALA A 73 -1.53 -36.70 -22.34
CA ALA A 73 -2.31 -36.94 -21.13
C ALA A 73 -1.56 -37.86 -20.15
N VAL A 74 -0.95 -38.94 -20.66
CA VAL A 74 -0.09 -39.83 -19.85
C VAL A 74 1.11 -39.07 -19.29
N GLN A 75 1.74 -38.23 -20.11
CA GLN A 75 2.83 -37.34 -19.69
C GLN A 75 2.43 -36.48 -18.48
N GLN A 76 1.29 -35.79 -18.57
CA GLN A 76 0.82 -34.90 -17.50
C GLN A 76 0.49 -35.67 -16.22
N LEU A 77 -0.12 -36.86 -16.36
CA LEU A 77 -0.45 -37.73 -15.23
C LEU A 77 0.82 -38.21 -14.51
N VAL A 78 1.78 -38.74 -15.26
CA VAL A 78 3.07 -39.22 -14.71
C VAL A 78 3.82 -38.06 -14.04
N SER A 79 3.89 -36.89 -14.67
CA SER A 79 4.55 -35.73 -14.08
C SER A 79 3.91 -35.30 -12.75
N SER A 80 2.58 -35.23 -12.71
CA SER A 80 1.83 -34.79 -11.51
C SER A 80 1.95 -35.79 -10.36
N LEU A 81 1.88 -37.09 -10.65
CA LEU A 81 2.05 -38.16 -9.65
C LEU A 81 3.48 -38.20 -9.11
N THR A 82 4.48 -38.07 -10.01
CA THR A 82 5.90 -38.07 -9.61
C THR A 82 6.20 -36.84 -8.76
N LEU A 83 5.67 -35.67 -9.14
CA LEU A 83 5.82 -34.44 -8.37
C LEU A 83 5.19 -34.56 -6.98
N GLY A 84 3.96 -35.05 -6.88
CA GLY A 84 3.27 -35.25 -5.60
C GLY A 84 4.04 -36.22 -4.69
N SER A 85 4.54 -37.33 -5.24
CA SER A 85 5.30 -38.33 -4.50
C SER A 85 6.65 -37.80 -4.00
N LEU A 86 7.41 -37.13 -4.88
CA LEU A 86 8.70 -36.54 -4.53
C LEU A 86 8.55 -35.36 -3.56
N ALA A 87 7.50 -34.55 -3.71
CA ALA A 87 7.23 -33.43 -2.81
C ALA A 87 7.00 -33.90 -1.36
N LEU A 88 6.23 -34.98 -1.17
CA LEU A 88 5.99 -35.56 0.16
C LEU A 88 7.27 -36.09 0.82
N LEU A 89 8.25 -36.55 0.03
CA LEU A 89 9.52 -37.07 0.53
C LEU A 89 10.58 -35.99 0.76
N LEU A 90 10.69 -35.03 -0.16
CA LEU A 90 11.80 -34.07 -0.18
C LEU A 90 11.52 -32.79 0.62
N ILE A 91 10.27 -32.31 0.66
CA ILE A 91 9.92 -31.07 1.39
C ILE A 91 10.19 -31.18 2.89
N PRO A 92 9.84 -32.28 3.59
CA PRO A 92 10.11 -32.38 5.03
C PRO A 92 11.62 -32.40 5.37
N ARG A 93 12.47 -32.81 4.43
CA ARG A 93 13.90 -33.03 4.67
C ARG A 93 14.77 -31.85 4.22
N PHE A 94 14.38 -31.19 3.13
CA PHE A 94 15.15 -30.12 2.48
C PHE A 94 14.35 -28.82 2.28
N TYR A 95 13.14 -28.72 2.84
CA TYR A 95 12.28 -27.53 2.79
C TYR A 95 12.10 -26.98 1.36
N LEU A 96 12.49 -25.72 1.12
CA LEU A 96 12.36 -25.01 -0.15
C LEU A 96 13.21 -25.66 -1.25
N ASP A 97 14.43 -26.08 -0.93
CA ASP A 97 15.31 -26.78 -1.87
C ASP A 97 14.74 -28.14 -2.25
N GLY A 98 14.10 -28.82 -1.29
CA GLY A 98 13.37 -30.06 -1.52
C GLY A 98 12.21 -29.89 -2.51
N ALA A 99 11.45 -28.80 -2.40
CA ALA A 99 10.39 -28.49 -3.35
C ALA A 99 10.93 -28.21 -4.77
N ALA A 100 12.02 -27.45 -4.87
CA ALA A 100 12.69 -27.17 -6.14
C ALA A 100 13.22 -28.45 -6.80
N LEU A 101 13.86 -29.32 -6.02
CA LEU A 101 14.41 -30.59 -6.49
C LEU A 101 13.30 -31.55 -6.93
N ALA A 102 12.19 -31.65 -6.18
CA ALA A 102 11.04 -32.46 -6.54
C ALA A 102 10.48 -32.06 -7.90
N TYR A 103 10.37 -30.75 -8.16
CA TYR A 103 9.90 -30.22 -9.44
C TYR A 103 10.81 -30.61 -10.61
N VAL A 104 12.12 -30.40 -10.49
CA VAL A 104 13.08 -30.72 -11.56
C VAL A 104 13.14 -32.22 -11.83
N LEU A 105 13.20 -33.05 -10.79
CA LEU A 105 13.21 -34.51 -10.92
C LEU A 105 11.93 -35.05 -11.56
N ALA A 106 10.76 -34.52 -11.17
CA ALA A 106 9.50 -34.91 -11.78
C ALA A 106 9.46 -34.60 -13.29
N ARG A 107 10.07 -33.47 -13.70
CA ARG A 107 10.20 -33.12 -15.13
C ARG A 107 11.19 -34.01 -15.87
N ILE A 108 12.31 -34.40 -15.24
CA ILE A 108 13.27 -35.35 -15.82
C ILE A 108 12.59 -36.71 -16.08
N VAL A 109 11.90 -37.25 -15.07
CA VAL A 109 11.20 -38.54 -15.19
C VAL A 109 10.15 -38.48 -16.30
N CYS A 110 9.38 -37.39 -16.33
CA CYS A 110 8.42 -37.11 -17.38
C CYS A 110 9.08 -37.05 -18.77
N PHE A 111 10.20 -36.36 -18.92
CA PHE A 111 10.95 -36.27 -20.16
C PHE A 111 11.43 -37.64 -20.64
N VAL A 112 11.93 -38.50 -19.74
CA VAL A 112 12.39 -39.85 -20.08
C VAL A 112 11.23 -40.72 -20.60
N VAL A 113 10.08 -40.70 -19.91
CA VAL A 113 8.89 -41.48 -20.27
C VAL A 113 8.34 -41.07 -21.66
N VAL A 114 8.30 -39.76 -21.92
CA VAL A 114 7.84 -39.21 -23.19
C VAL A 114 8.87 -39.41 -24.29
N GLY A 115 10.14 -39.13 -24.00
CA GLY A 115 11.25 -39.30 -24.94
C GLY A 115 11.32 -40.71 -25.47
N PHE A 116 11.13 -41.72 -24.61
CA PHE A 116 11.04 -43.12 -25.03
C PHE A 116 9.83 -43.40 -25.94
N SER A 117 8.67 -42.84 -25.60
CA SER A 117 7.45 -42.97 -26.40
C SER A 117 7.58 -42.34 -27.79
N VAL A 118 8.26 -41.20 -27.88
CA VAL A 118 8.50 -40.47 -29.14
C VAL A 118 9.59 -41.16 -29.97
N TYR A 119 10.61 -41.72 -29.32
CA TYR A 119 11.65 -42.53 -29.98
C TYR A 119 11.05 -43.76 -30.67
N ARG A 120 10.14 -44.49 -30.00
CA ARG A 120 9.41 -45.62 -30.60
C ARG A 120 8.56 -45.24 -31.82
N LEU A 121 8.16 -43.98 -31.93
CA LEU A 121 7.37 -43.48 -33.06
C LEU A 121 8.23 -43.08 -34.27
N GLY A 122 9.57 -43.20 -34.18
CA GLY A 122 10.49 -42.80 -35.26
C GLY A 122 10.50 -41.29 -35.54
N LEU A 123 9.89 -40.49 -34.66
CA LEU A 123 9.72 -39.05 -34.83
C LEU A 123 10.90 -38.23 -34.28
N PHE A 124 11.89 -38.89 -33.67
CA PHE A 124 12.90 -38.22 -32.85
C PHE A 124 14.24 -38.95 -32.86
N SER A 125 15.26 -38.26 -33.37
CA SER A 125 16.67 -38.62 -33.25
C SER A 125 17.41 -37.53 -32.48
N VAL A 126 17.81 -37.84 -31.25
CA VAL A 126 18.70 -36.96 -30.46
C VAL A 126 20.12 -37.33 -30.77
N LYS A 127 20.90 -36.37 -31.25
CA LYS A 127 22.34 -36.46 -31.25
C LYS A 127 22.83 -36.17 -29.84
N TRP A 128 22.99 -37.21 -29.03
CA TRP A 128 23.39 -37.09 -27.62
C TRP A 128 24.74 -36.37 -27.45
N ARG A 129 25.62 -36.46 -28.45
CA ARG A 129 26.90 -35.75 -28.49
C ARG A 129 26.73 -34.23 -28.34
N ASP A 130 25.92 -33.60 -29.19
CA ASP A 130 25.70 -32.14 -29.19
C ASP A 130 25.12 -31.64 -27.85
N TYR A 131 24.31 -32.49 -27.19
CA TYR A 131 23.73 -32.18 -25.89
C TYR A 131 24.75 -32.28 -24.75
N ILE A 132 25.57 -33.35 -24.74
CA ILE A 132 26.67 -33.52 -23.78
C ILE A 132 27.69 -32.38 -23.93
N GLU A 133 28.00 -31.98 -25.17
CA GLU A 133 28.87 -30.84 -25.45
C GLU A 133 28.27 -29.52 -24.93
N SER A 134 26.96 -29.30 -25.10
CA SER A 134 26.27 -28.11 -24.57
C SER A 134 26.25 -28.09 -23.03
N LEU A 135 26.06 -29.25 -22.39
CA LEU A 135 26.19 -29.39 -20.93
C LEU A 135 27.63 -29.14 -20.46
N GLY A 136 28.63 -29.61 -21.20
CA GLY A 136 30.04 -29.37 -20.91
C GLY A 136 30.39 -27.88 -20.96
N VAL A 137 29.96 -27.16 -22.00
CA VAL A 137 30.11 -25.69 -22.10
C VAL A 137 29.44 -25.01 -20.91
N THR A 138 28.21 -25.39 -20.60
CA THR A 138 27.45 -24.81 -19.47
C THR A 138 28.15 -25.05 -18.14
N GLY A 139 28.64 -26.28 -17.90
CA GLY A 139 29.38 -26.63 -16.69
C GLY A 139 30.67 -25.81 -16.55
N ALA A 140 31.42 -25.64 -17.64
CA ALA A 140 32.62 -24.80 -17.65
C ALA A 140 32.30 -23.33 -17.33
N MET A 141 31.23 -22.77 -17.90
CA MET A 141 30.77 -21.41 -17.61
C MET A 141 30.38 -21.23 -16.14
N VAL A 142 29.58 -22.16 -15.60
CA VAL A 142 29.14 -22.14 -14.20
C VAL A 142 30.35 -22.23 -13.27
N ALA A 143 31.22 -23.21 -13.49
CA ALA A 143 32.42 -23.41 -12.67
C ALA A 143 33.32 -22.17 -12.68
N ALA A 144 33.60 -21.59 -13.85
CA ALA A 144 34.42 -20.39 -13.93
C ALA A 144 33.76 -19.17 -13.29
N THR A 145 32.44 -19.04 -13.39
CA THR A 145 31.69 -17.95 -12.74
C THR A 145 31.78 -18.07 -11.23
N LEU A 146 31.57 -19.27 -10.68
CA LEU A 146 31.67 -19.54 -9.24
C LEU A 146 33.12 -19.38 -8.71
N VAL A 147 34.12 -19.77 -9.49
CA VAL A 147 35.53 -19.54 -9.16
C VAL A 147 35.85 -18.05 -9.17
N PHE A 148 35.38 -17.32 -10.18
CA PHE A 148 35.61 -15.88 -10.24
C PHE A 148 34.90 -15.13 -9.09
N GLU A 149 33.72 -15.62 -8.69
CA GLU A 149 32.98 -15.15 -7.53
C GLU A 149 33.73 -15.41 -6.22
N SER A 150 34.34 -16.59 -6.04
CA SER A 150 35.08 -16.93 -4.83
C SER A 150 36.32 -16.04 -4.61
N TYR A 151 37.03 -15.67 -5.68
CA TYR A 151 38.18 -14.76 -5.61
C TYR A 151 37.83 -13.31 -5.30
N THR A 152 36.63 -12.87 -5.66
CA THR A 152 36.23 -11.45 -5.56
C THR A 152 35.42 -11.15 -4.29
N HIS A 153 35.30 -12.13 -3.39
CA HIS A 153 34.55 -12.05 -2.13
C HIS A 153 33.12 -11.51 -2.30
N PHE A 154 32.47 -11.91 -3.40
CA PHE A 154 31.06 -11.67 -3.66
C PHE A 154 30.64 -10.18 -3.65
N SER A 155 30.65 -9.53 -4.82
CA SER A 155 30.22 -8.13 -4.95
C SER A 155 29.11 -7.97 -5.98
N THR A 156 27.96 -7.43 -5.55
CA THR A 156 26.83 -7.10 -6.46
C THR A 156 27.25 -6.09 -7.54
N TYR A 157 28.29 -5.28 -7.29
CA TYR A 157 28.80 -4.30 -8.25
C TYR A 157 29.58 -4.93 -9.41
N MET A 158 30.09 -6.15 -9.25
CA MET A 158 30.84 -6.89 -10.27
C MET A 158 29.95 -7.76 -11.17
N LEU A 159 28.62 -7.71 -10.99
CA LEU A 159 27.65 -8.48 -11.78
C LEU A 159 27.86 -8.38 -13.31
N PRO A 160 28.06 -7.19 -13.91
CA PRO A 160 28.32 -7.10 -15.35
C PRO A 160 29.60 -7.84 -15.77
N LEU A 161 30.61 -7.85 -14.91
CA LEU A 161 31.89 -8.50 -15.16
C LEU A 161 31.79 -10.03 -15.06
N TYR A 162 31.03 -10.55 -14.08
CA TYR A 162 30.75 -12.00 -13.99
C TYR A 162 29.99 -12.50 -15.23
N VAL A 163 28.96 -11.75 -15.67
CA VAL A 163 28.19 -12.08 -16.88
C VAL A 163 29.10 -12.07 -18.10
N LEU A 164 29.96 -11.05 -18.24
CA LEU A 164 30.90 -10.93 -19.35
C LEU A 164 31.91 -12.08 -19.36
N ALA A 165 32.56 -12.36 -18.22
CA ALA A 165 33.56 -13.41 -18.09
C ALA A 165 32.98 -14.81 -18.40
N GLY A 166 31.82 -15.13 -17.80
CA GLY A 166 31.12 -16.38 -18.07
C GLY A 166 30.69 -16.52 -19.53
N SER A 167 30.16 -15.46 -20.14
CA SER A 167 29.73 -15.47 -21.55
C SER A 167 30.90 -15.62 -22.52
N VAL A 168 32.00 -14.91 -22.28
CA VAL A 168 33.21 -14.99 -23.13
C VAL A 168 33.82 -16.38 -23.04
N LEU A 169 33.97 -16.93 -21.82
CA LEU A 169 34.50 -18.29 -21.65
C LEU A 169 33.59 -19.33 -22.32
N GLY A 170 32.27 -19.19 -22.15
CA GLY A 170 31.29 -20.06 -22.80
C GLY A 170 31.44 -20.09 -24.31
N LEU A 171 31.59 -18.91 -24.94
CA LEU A 171 31.82 -18.80 -26.38
C LEU A 171 33.14 -19.42 -26.81
N VAL A 172 34.22 -19.24 -26.04
CA VAL A 172 35.54 -19.83 -26.32
C VAL A 172 35.48 -21.36 -26.27
N VAL A 173 34.86 -21.93 -25.23
CA VAL A 173 34.70 -23.38 -25.05
C VAL A 173 33.76 -23.97 -26.10
N ALA A 174 32.66 -23.28 -26.42
CA ALA A 174 31.74 -23.71 -27.48
C ALA A 174 32.43 -23.73 -28.86
N ARG A 175 33.33 -22.76 -29.11
CA ARG A 175 34.11 -22.69 -30.35
C ARG A 175 35.18 -23.77 -30.42
N SER A 176 35.87 -24.09 -29.32
CA SER A 176 36.92 -25.11 -29.30
C SER A 176 36.39 -26.54 -29.46
N ILE A 177 35.18 -26.81 -28.96
CA ILE A 177 34.53 -28.12 -29.08
C ILE A 177 33.81 -28.27 -30.45
N GLY A 178 33.72 -27.19 -31.24
CA GLY A 178 33.05 -27.21 -32.55
C GLY A 178 31.52 -27.28 -32.46
N LEU A 179 30.94 -26.78 -31.36
CA LEU A 179 29.49 -26.80 -31.13
C LEU A 179 28.73 -25.93 -32.15
N LEU A 180 29.33 -24.82 -32.57
CA LEU A 180 28.81 -23.87 -33.57
C LEU A 180 29.31 -24.23 -34.97
N HIS A 181 28.44 -24.75 -35.85
CA HIS A 181 28.81 -25.03 -37.24
C HIS A 181 28.59 -23.78 -38.12
N GLY A 182 29.38 -23.62 -39.18
CA GLY A 182 29.27 -22.46 -40.09
C GLY A 182 27.91 -22.30 -40.77
N GLU A 183 27.19 -23.42 -40.99
CA GLU A 183 25.82 -23.44 -41.55
C GLU A 183 24.75 -22.95 -40.56
N ASP A 184 25.00 -23.06 -39.25
CA ASP A 184 24.08 -22.62 -38.20
C ASP A 184 24.00 -21.07 -38.14
N TYR A 185 25.06 -20.36 -38.56
CA TYR A 185 25.13 -18.90 -38.58
C TYR A 185 24.15 -18.27 -39.58
N SER A 186 24.00 -18.87 -40.76
CA SER A 186 23.04 -18.39 -41.77
C SER A 186 21.60 -18.56 -41.30
N GLU A 187 21.27 -19.68 -40.65
CA GLU A 187 19.91 -19.97 -40.19
C GLU A 187 19.48 -19.05 -39.02
N VAL A 188 20.40 -18.73 -38.11
CA VAL A 188 20.13 -17.82 -36.98
C VAL A 188 19.98 -16.37 -37.44
N VAL A 189 20.77 -15.92 -38.42
CA VAL A 189 20.68 -14.57 -39.00
C VAL A 189 19.36 -14.37 -39.76
N ASP A 190 18.84 -15.41 -40.41
CA ASP A 190 17.56 -15.38 -41.12
C ASP A 190 16.33 -15.32 -40.17
N PHE A 191 16.51 -15.62 -38.89
CA PHE A 191 15.45 -15.50 -37.87
C PHE A 191 15.24 -14.06 -37.38
N PHE A 192 16.22 -13.16 -37.56
CA PHE A 192 16.11 -11.75 -37.17
C PHE A 192 15.49 -10.90 -38.29
N PRO A 193 14.65 -9.89 -37.97
CA PRO A 193 14.08 -9.00 -38.98
C PRO A 193 15.19 -8.29 -39.77
N PRO A 194 14.98 -8.00 -41.07
CA PRO A 194 16.03 -7.63 -42.03
C PRO A 194 16.88 -6.40 -41.66
N GLY A 195 16.46 -5.59 -40.67
CA GLY A 195 17.21 -4.44 -40.16
C GLY A 195 18.35 -4.77 -39.17
N LEU A 196 18.35 -5.95 -38.52
CA LEU A 196 19.38 -6.34 -37.54
C LEU A 196 20.47 -7.25 -38.14
N GLY A 197 20.20 -7.92 -39.26
CA GLY A 197 21.13 -8.85 -39.91
C GLY A 197 22.27 -8.20 -40.71
N ALA A 198 22.26 -6.87 -40.88
CA ALA A 198 23.27 -6.17 -41.68
C ALA A 198 24.63 -6.03 -40.97
N SER A 199 24.66 -5.86 -39.64
CA SER A 199 25.92 -5.70 -38.89
C SER A 199 26.67 -7.03 -38.66
N TRP A 200 25.96 -8.16 -38.74
CA TRP A 200 26.52 -9.50 -38.47
C TRP A 200 27.02 -10.24 -39.72
N ARG A 201 26.69 -9.75 -40.92
CA ARG A 201 27.17 -10.33 -42.20
C ARG A 201 28.66 -10.09 -42.49
N GLY A 202 29.33 -9.23 -41.70
CA GLY A 202 30.76 -8.93 -41.85
C GLY A 202 31.72 -10.00 -41.29
N SER A 203 31.24 -10.90 -40.43
CA SER A 203 32.11 -11.79 -39.64
C SER A 203 32.31 -13.19 -40.23
N GLY A 204 31.59 -13.55 -41.31
CA GLY A 204 31.55 -14.92 -41.87
C GLY A 204 32.30 -15.13 -43.19
N ARG A 205 32.99 -14.12 -43.73
CA ARG A 205 33.71 -14.23 -45.03
C ARG A 205 35.19 -14.59 -44.87
N LEU A 206 35.50 -15.69 -44.20
CA LEU A 206 36.85 -16.27 -44.24
C LEU A 206 36.77 -17.80 -44.16
N SER A 207 36.22 -18.42 -45.22
CA SER A 207 36.59 -19.75 -45.76
C SER A 207 35.42 -20.34 -46.55
N ALA A 208 35.31 -20.02 -47.83
CA ALA A 208 34.53 -20.83 -48.77
C ALA A 208 35.21 -20.75 -50.13
N SER A 209 36.06 -21.74 -50.38
CA SER A 209 36.67 -22.01 -51.67
C SER A 209 35.59 -22.21 -52.75
N ARG A 210 35.81 -21.58 -53.90
CA ARG A 210 35.13 -21.80 -55.18
C ARG A 210 34.84 -23.28 -55.42
N ARG A 211 33.59 -23.63 -55.73
CA ARG A 211 33.25 -24.56 -56.83
C ARG A 211 31.74 -24.57 -57.16
N LEU A 212 31.51 -24.14 -58.40
CA LEU A 212 30.50 -24.56 -59.38
C LEU A 212 28.99 -24.37 -59.11
N ALA A 213 28.42 -23.65 -60.08
CA ALA A 213 27.02 -23.42 -60.35
C ALA A 213 26.25 -24.71 -60.70
N GLY A 214 24.96 -24.70 -60.39
CA GLY A 214 24.00 -25.72 -60.81
C GLY A 214 22.59 -25.22 -60.54
N THR A 215 22.02 -24.54 -61.53
CA THR A 215 20.61 -24.17 -61.67
C THR A 215 19.64 -25.30 -61.31
N LEU A 216 18.51 -24.97 -60.67
CA LEU A 216 17.15 -25.45 -61.00
C LEU A 216 16.12 -24.92 -59.98
N ARG A 217 15.19 -24.08 -60.44
CA ARG A 217 13.92 -23.80 -59.73
C ARG A 217 12.99 -25.01 -59.87
N PRO A 218 12.04 -25.20 -58.93
CA PRO A 218 10.72 -25.63 -59.36
C PRO A 218 9.55 -24.82 -58.79
N ARG A 219 8.47 -24.96 -59.55
CA ARG A 219 7.17 -24.29 -59.55
C ARG A 219 6.34 -24.58 -58.30
N VAL A 220 5.51 -23.58 -57.99
CA VAL A 220 4.34 -23.64 -57.12
C VAL A 220 3.21 -24.40 -57.82
N HIS A 221 2.64 -25.40 -57.13
CA HIS A 221 1.24 -25.79 -57.32
C HIS A 221 0.63 -26.16 -55.97
N ALA A 222 -0.39 -25.41 -55.58
CA ALA A 222 -1.34 -25.77 -54.55
C ALA A 222 -2.60 -26.35 -55.21
N PRO A 223 -3.29 -27.30 -54.56
CA PRO A 223 -4.72 -27.43 -54.74
C PRO A 223 -5.46 -27.19 -53.41
N HIS A 224 -6.52 -26.38 -53.54
CA HIS A 224 -7.67 -26.36 -52.66
C HIS A 224 -8.38 -27.72 -52.65
N ILE A 225 -9.18 -28.00 -51.60
CA ILE A 225 -10.64 -28.25 -51.67
C ILE A 225 -11.13 -29.11 -50.47
N THR A 226 -11.98 -28.45 -49.68
CA THR A 226 -13.20 -28.88 -48.95
C THR A 226 -13.23 -30.06 -47.96
N ALA A 227 -13.83 -29.73 -46.82
CA ALA A 227 -14.44 -30.63 -45.85
C ALA A 227 -15.86 -31.11 -46.29
N PRO A 228 -16.35 -32.20 -45.69
CA PRO A 228 -17.79 -32.42 -45.54
C PRO A 228 -18.25 -32.36 -44.06
N ARG A 229 -19.56 -32.10 -43.95
CA ARG A 229 -20.39 -31.88 -42.76
C ARG A 229 -21.03 -33.17 -42.22
N SER A 230 -21.63 -33.01 -41.02
CA SER A 230 -22.67 -33.83 -40.35
C SER A 230 -22.16 -35.10 -39.65
N SER A 231 -22.66 -35.54 -38.49
CA SER A 231 -23.99 -35.39 -37.88
C SER A 231 -23.98 -35.61 -36.35
N THR A 232 -25.09 -35.17 -35.78
CA THR A 232 -25.77 -35.22 -34.47
C THR A 232 -25.62 -36.36 -33.44
N THR A 233 -25.82 -35.94 -32.18
CA THR A 233 -26.59 -36.52 -31.05
C THR A 233 -26.07 -37.69 -30.20
N GLY A 234 -26.14 -37.50 -28.88
CA GLY A 234 -26.14 -38.55 -27.85
C GLY A 234 -25.97 -38.02 -26.42
N LYS A 235 -27.07 -37.73 -25.73
CA LYS A 235 -27.14 -37.50 -24.27
C LYS A 235 -27.14 -38.85 -23.54
N SER A 236 -26.47 -38.96 -22.40
CA SER A 236 -26.90 -39.86 -21.30
C SER A 236 -26.47 -39.32 -19.93
N GLN A 237 -27.46 -39.20 -19.04
CA GLN A 237 -27.36 -38.99 -17.60
C GLN A 237 -27.55 -40.33 -16.88
N MET A 238 -26.99 -40.47 -15.69
CA MET A 238 -27.51 -41.15 -14.46
C MET A 238 -26.34 -41.67 -13.58
N PRO A 239 -26.54 -42.06 -12.29
CA PRO A 239 -27.22 -41.34 -11.20
C PRO A 239 -26.40 -41.42 -9.87
N GLY A 240 -26.95 -40.83 -8.80
CA GLY A 240 -26.32 -40.70 -7.48
C GLY A 240 -26.31 -41.94 -6.58
N CYS A 241 -25.65 -41.78 -5.43
CA CYS A 241 -25.67 -42.74 -4.33
C CYS A 241 -25.64 -41.98 -2.98
N THR A 242 -26.75 -42.09 -2.24
CA THR A 242 -26.94 -41.67 -0.85
C THR A 242 -27.22 -42.93 -0.05
N HIS A 243 -26.44 -43.20 1.02
CA HIS A 243 -26.89 -43.66 2.34
C HIS A 243 -25.73 -44.26 3.17
N LEU A 244 -25.94 -44.20 4.49
CA LEU A 244 -25.25 -44.87 5.60
C LEU A 244 -24.04 -44.14 6.20
N LEU A 245 -24.26 -43.50 7.36
CA LEU A 245 -23.70 -43.95 8.64
C LEU A 245 -24.34 -43.16 9.81
N ARG A 246 -25.12 -43.87 10.62
CA ARG A 246 -25.61 -43.49 11.95
C ARG A 246 -24.60 -43.99 12.99
N GLY A 247 -24.36 -43.19 14.02
CA GLY A 247 -24.00 -43.68 15.36
C GLY A 247 -22.55 -43.43 15.78
N ALA A 248 -22.37 -42.49 16.73
CA ALA A 248 -21.63 -42.69 17.99
C ALA A 248 -21.35 -41.32 18.64
N THR A 249 -22.08 -41.02 19.72
CA THR A 249 -21.72 -40.00 20.71
C THR A 249 -20.79 -40.63 21.76
N PRO A 250 -19.65 -40.01 22.12
CA PRO A 250 -18.92 -40.42 23.31
C PRO A 250 -19.41 -39.66 24.55
N ARG A 251 -19.64 -40.44 25.61
CA ARG A 251 -20.00 -40.01 26.96
C ARG A 251 -18.89 -39.18 27.60
N LEU A 252 -19.28 -38.10 28.29
CA LEU A 252 -18.43 -37.36 29.23
C LEU A 252 -17.98 -38.27 30.38
N SER A 253 -16.68 -38.32 30.63
CA SER A 253 -16.09 -38.78 31.89
C SER A 253 -15.93 -37.60 32.87
N ALA A 254 -16.12 -37.90 34.15
CA ALA A 254 -16.26 -36.97 35.26
C ALA A 254 -14.99 -36.15 35.58
N ALA A 255 -15.18 -34.88 35.94
CA ALA A 255 -14.19 -34.01 36.59
C ALA A 255 -14.53 -33.85 38.10
N PRO A 256 -13.55 -33.60 38.97
CA PRO A 256 -13.73 -33.65 40.43
C PRO A 256 -14.59 -32.49 40.95
N ARG A 257 -15.42 -32.77 41.96
CA ARG A 257 -16.28 -31.80 42.66
C ARG A 257 -15.42 -30.78 43.41
N LEU A 258 -15.52 -29.50 43.04
CA LEU A 258 -15.11 -28.37 43.88
C LEU A 258 -16.10 -28.19 45.04
N PRO A 259 -15.66 -27.69 46.22
CA PRO A 259 -16.51 -27.51 47.40
C PRO A 259 -17.65 -26.53 47.12
N THR A 260 -18.81 -26.80 47.72
CA THR A 260 -20.10 -26.10 47.55
C THR A 260 -20.07 -24.60 47.82
N ASP A 261 -19.03 -24.09 48.50
CA ASP A 261 -18.94 -22.69 48.92
C ASP A 261 -18.34 -21.77 47.83
N VAL A 262 -17.66 -22.33 46.82
CA VAL A 262 -17.11 -21.56 45.68
C VAL A 262 -18.15 -21.40 44.55
N CYS A 263 -19.14 -22.31 44.48
CA CYS A 263 -20.16 -22.31 43.44
C CYS A 263 -21.11 -21.10 43.58
N TRP A 264 -21.37 -20.63 44.81
CA TRP A 264 -22.19 -19.45 45.06
C TRP A 264 -21.56 -18.14 44.56
N ILE A 265 -20.23 -18.00 44.64
CA ILE A 265 -19.53 -16.76 44.24
C ILE A 265 -19.49 -16.59 42.71
N ILE A 266 -19.49 -17.70 41.96
CA ILE A 266 -19.42 -17.70 40.49
C ILE A 266 -20.82 -17.72 39.85
N CYS A 267 -21.80 -18.41 40.45
CA CYS A 267 -23.14 -18.54 39.86
C CYS A 267 -24.09 -17.37 40.15
N PHE A 268 -23.87 -16.60 41.23
CA PHE A 268 -24.76 -15.50 41.61
C PHE A 268 -24.76 -14.31 40.61
N PRO A 269 -23.62 -13.87 40.04
CA PRO A 269 -23.61 -12.83 39.01
C PRO A 269 -24.29 -13.27 37.71
N MET A 270 -24.14 -14.54 37.31
CA MET A 270 -24.79 -15.08 36.11
C MET A 270 -26.31 -15.23 36.25
N CYS A 271 -26.81 -15.50 37.45
CA CYS A 271 -28.26 -15.52 37.71
C CYS A 271 -28.88 -14.12 37.72
N LEU A 272 -28.16 -13.08 38.17
CA LEU A 272 -28.64 -11.69 38.12
C LEU A 272 -28.76 -11.17 36.67
N LEU A 273 -27.83 -11.56 35.79
CA LEU A 273 -27.81 -11.19 34.39
C LEU A 273 -28.95 -11.81 33.55
N ARG A 274 -29.49 -12.97 33.96
CA ARG A 274 -30.58 -13.63 33.22
C ARG A 274 -31.98 -13.08 33.55
N ARG A 275 -32.14 -12.31 34.63
CA ARG A 275 -33.44 -11.79 35.09
C ARG A 275 -33.72 -10.31 34.78
N ARG A 276 -32.75 -9.51 34.34
CA ARG A 276 -32.96 -8.09 34.01
C ARG A 276 -32.66 -7.77 32.55
N GLY A 277 -33.67 -7.99 31.70
CA GLY A 277 -33.72 -7.41 30.36
C GLY A 277 -34.16 -5.94 30.44
N HIS A 278 -33.24 -5.03 30.73
CA HIS A 278 -33.38 -3.60 30.43
C HIS A 278 -32.01 -2.92 30.59
N ARG A 279 -31.41 -2.47 29.48
CA ARG A 279 -30.19 -1.65 29.48
C ARG A 279 -30.60 -0.18 29.41
N GLY A 280 -30.46 0.52 30.53
CA GLY A 280 -30.52 1.98 30.65
C GLY A 280 -29.40 2.48 31.58
N PRO A 281 -29.06 3.78 31.54
CA PRO A 281 -27.83 4.33 32.13
C PRO A 281 -27.78 4.33 33.67
N GLY A 282 -28.90 4.05 34.36
CA GLY A 282 -28.92 3.90 35.83
C GLY A 282 -28.32 2.59 36.35
N GLY A 283 -28.29 1.53 35.52
CA GLY A 283 -27.93 0.18 35.99
C GLY A 283 -26.44 -0.01 36.30
N VAL A 284 -25.55 0.79 35.71
CA VAL A 284 -24.09 0.66 35.90
C VAL A 284 -23.64 1.32 37.21
N SER A 285 -24.23 2.46 37.57
CA SER A 285 -23.95 3.15 38.84
C SER A 285 -24.48 2.35 40.05
N GLU A 286 -25.70 1.79 39.94
CA GLU A 286 -26.27 0.90 40.96
C GLU A 286 -25.45 -0.40 41.10
N LEU A 287 -24.98 -0.99 39.99
CA LEU A 287 -24.09 -2.16 40.06
C LEU A 287 -22.78 -1.83 40.80
N ILE A 288 -22.15 -0.70 40.51
CA ILE A 288 -20.88 -0.30 41.15
C ILE A 288 -21.08 -0.08 42.67
N HIS A 289 -22.22 0.49 43.06
CA HIS A 289 -22.59 0.67 44.46
C HIS A 289 -22.84 -0.67 45.18
N ASP A 290 -23.61 -1.57 44.57
CA ASP A 290 -23.92 -2.90 45.13
C ASP A 290 -22.66 -3.80 45.22
N PHE A 291 -21.73 -3.69 44.26
CA PHE A 291 -20.43 -4.39 44.30
C PHE A 291 -19.48 -3.81 45.38
N GLY A 292 -19.56 -2.51 45.67
CA GLY A 292 -18.82 -1.86 46.76
C GLY A 292 -19.27 -2.32 48.15
N LEU A 293 -20.57 -2.59 48.31
CA LEU A 293 -21.15 -3.20 49.51
C LEU A 293 -20.66 -4.64 49.68
N LEU A 294 -20.62 -5.43 48.60
CA LEU A 294 -20.13 -6.82 48.64
C LEU A 294 -18.65 -6.91 49.08
N TYR A 295 -17.80 -5.98 48.64
CA TYR A 295 -16.38 -5.93 49.00
C TYR A 295 -16.13 -5.82 50.52
N ARG A 296 -17.03 -5.16 51.26
CA ARG A 296 -16.91 -5.02 52.73
C ARG A 296 -17.22 -6.31 53.50
N VAL A 297 -17.88 -7.28 52.88
CA VAL A 297 -18.36 -8.51 53.55
C VAL A 297 -17.49 -9.73 53.19
N VAL A 298 -16.56 -9.60 52.24
CA VAL A 298 -15.70 -10.72 51.79
C VAL A 298 -14.49 -10.89 52.72
N PRO A 299 -14.23 -12.10 53.27
CA PRO A 299 -13.08 -12.39 54.12
C PRO A 299 -11.75 -12.08 53.42
N ARG A 300 -10.77 -11.52 54.15
CA ARG A 300 -9.47 -11.06 53.62
C ARG A 300 -8.71 -12.11 52.78
N GLY A 301 -8.91 -13.41 53.02
CA GLY A 301 -8.31 -14.50 52.25
C GLY A 301 -8.80 -14.64 50.79
N LEU A 302 -9.98 -14.09 50.44
CA LEU A 302 -10.54 -14.14 49.07
C LEU A 302 -10.34 -12.84 48.27
N HIS A 303 -9.65 -11.83 48.83
CA HIS A 303 -9.44 -10.54 48.16
C HIS A 303 -8.66 -10.67 46.85
N HIS A 304 -7.75 -11.64 46.75
CA HIS A 304 -6.98 -11.92 45.53
C HIS A 304 -7.86 -12.51 44.41
N ALA A 305 -8.80 -13.40 44.74
CA ALA A 305 -9.76 -13.94 43.78
C ALA A 305 -10.78 -12.88 43.33
N PHE A 306 -11.15 -11.96 44.23
CA PHE A 306 -12.07 -10.86 43.92
C PHE A 306 -11.39 -9.76 43.07
N MET A 307 -10.11 -9.46 43.30
CA MET A 307 -9.29 -8.60 42.43
C MET A 307 -9.09 -9.24 41.06
N ALA A 308 -8.80 -10.55 41.00
CA ALA A 308 -8.73 -11.29 39.73
C ALA A 308 -10.08 -11.27 38.99
N SER A 309 -11.21 -11.32 39.70
CA SER A 309 -12.55 -11.13 39.13
C SER A 309 -12.80 -9.70 38.63
N ARG A 310 -12.34 -8.66 39.32
CA ARG A 310 -12.38 -7.26 38.83
C ARG A 310 -11.55 -7.06 37.58
N VAL A 311 -10.36 -7.67 37.53
CA VAL A 311 -9.47 -7.63 36.36
C VAL A 311 -10.06 -8.46 35.23
N LEU A 312 -10.63 -9.65 35.50
CA LEU A 312 -11.37 -10.43 34.50
C LEU A 312 -12.65 -9.72 34.04
N PHE A 313 -13.33 -8.95 34.89
CA PHE A 313 -14.52 -8.18 34.55
C PHE A 313 -14.16 -6.96 33.69
N LEU A 314 -13.03 -6.31 33.97
CA LEU A 314 -12.46 -5.24 33.13
C LEU A 314 -11.88 -5.78 31.81
N ILE A 315 -11.33 -7.00 31.81
CA ILE A 315 -10.85 -7.69 30.59
C ILE A 315 -12.03 -8.25 29.78
N ALA A 316 -13.12 -8.70 30.43
CA ALA A 316 -14.35 -9.15 29.78
C ALA A 316 -15.25 -7.99 29.32
N LEU A 317 -14.99 -6.77 29.80
CA LEU A 317 -15.48 -5.51 29.23
C LEU A 317 -14.51 -4.96 28.16
N SER A 318 -13.67 -5.79 27.54
CA SER A 318 -13.05 -5.41 26.28
C SER A 318 -14.17 -5.24 25.25
N ASP A 319 -14.63 -4.01 25.07
CA ASP A 319 -15.68 -3.63 24.14
C ASP A 319 -15.36 -4.20 22.75
N ASP A 320 -16.08 -5.24 22.35
CA ASP A 320 -16.17 -5.68 20.95
C ASP A 320 -16.81 -4.61 20.06
N GLY A 321 -17.22 -3.48 20.66
CA GLY A 321 -17.83 -2.31 20.05
C GLY A 321 -17.00 -1.74 18.90
N VAL A 322 -17.69 -1.36 17.83
CA VAL A 322 -17.09 -0.65 16.69
C VAL A 322 -17.69 0.74 16.60
N CYS A 323 -16.82 1.75 16.63
CA CYS A 323 -17.19 3.15 16.42
C CYS A 323 -16.97 3.55 14.95
N LEU A 324 -17.99 4.10 14.30
CA LEU A 324 -17.83 4.85 13.07
C LEU A 324 -17.30 6.26 13.39
N LEU A 325 -16.15 6.63 12.84
CA LEU A 325 -15.68 8.01 12.86
C LEU A 325 -15.99 8.65 11.51
N LEU A 326 -16.92 9.61 11.51
CA LEU A 326 -17.43 10.29 10.32
C LEU A 326 -17.19 11.80 10.43
N VAL A 327 -16.50 12.37 9.43
CA VAL A 327 -16.35 13.81 9.28
C VAL A 327 -17.07 14.22 8.00
N THR A 328 -17.98 15.19 8.10
CA THR A 328 -18.76 15.67 6.95
C THR A 328 -18.76 17.20 6.84
N ARG A 329 -19.03 17.68 5.62
CA ARG A 329 -19.23 19.09 5.31
C ARG A 329 -20.10 19.22 4.07
N ASN A 330 -21.26 19.86 4.20
CA ASN A 330 -22.25 20.11 3.15
C ASN A 330 -22.71 18.84 2.39
N GLU A 331 -22.62 17.67 3.02
CA GLU A 331 -22.98 16.38 2.43
C GLU A 331 -23.88 15.55 3.37
N ALA A 332 -24.81 16.21 4.07
CA ALA A 332 -25.68 15.57 5.05
C ALA A 332 -26.44 14.35 4.46
N GLY A 333 -26.96 14.46 3.23
CA GLY A 333 -27.65 13.34 2.57
C GLY A 333 -26.77 12.10 2.41
N LYS A 334 -25.53 12.26 1.92
CA LYS A 334 -24.57 11.13 1.77
C LYS A 334 -24.18 10.53 3.11
N ALA A 335 -24.04 11.36 4.14
CA ALA A 335 -23.76 10.93 5.51
C ALA A 335 -24.94 10.13 6.11
N VAL A 336 -26.18 10.58 5.93
CA VAL A 336 -27.38 9.84 6.37
C VAL A 336 -27.49 8.47 5.67
N GLU A 337 -27.21 8.41 4.38
CA GLU A 337 -27.16 7.14 3.65
C GLU A 337 -26.07 6.21 4.18
N LEU A 338 -24.88 6.73 4.54
CA LEU A 338 -23.81 5.94 5.16
C LEU A 338 -24.25 5.39 6.51
N LEU A 339 -24.88 6.21 7.35
CA LEU A 339 -25.43 5.78 8.64
C LEU A 339 -26.47 4.67 8.44
N ARG A 340 -27.38 4.82 7.47
CA ARG A 340 -28.37 3.78 7.14
C ARG A 340 -27.70 2.48 6.71
N ASP A 341 -26.66 2.58 5.89
CA ASP A 341 -25.90 1.45 5.35
C ASP A 341 -25.14 0.66 6.44
N LEU A 342 -24.80 1.31 7.55
CA LEU A 342 -24.06 0.74 8.69
C LEU A 342 -24.95 0.39 9.89
N ARG A 343 -26.26 0.53 9.78
CA ARG A 343 -27.22 0.13 10.82
C ARG A 343 -27.03 -1.34 11.20
N GLY A 344 -26.80 -1.59 12.49
CA GLY A 344 -26.55 -2.93 13.03
C GLY A 344 -25.17 -3.52 12.69
N VAL A 345 -24.29 -2.76 12.05
CA VAL A 345 -22.90 -3.15 11.77
C VAL A 345 -21.95 -2.54 12.80
N VAL A 346 -22.12 -1.24 13.09
CA VAL A 346 -21.37 -0.48 14.10
C VAL A 346 -22.28 -0.16 15.29
N ASP A 347 -21.68 0.03 16.47
CA ASP A 347 -22.42 0.26 17.73
C ASP A 347 -22.45 1.75 18.10
N GLU A 348 -21.37 2.45 17.76
CA GLU A 348 -21.12 3.84 18.11
C GLU A 348 -20.88 4.69 16.86
N VAL A 349 -21.29 5.95 16.91
CA VAL A 349 -20.98 6.95 15.87
C VAL A 349 -20.43 8.21 16.50
N VAL A 350 -19.25 8.63 16.06
CA VAL A 350 -18.76 10.00 16.25
C VAL A 350 -18.88 10.75 14.94
N LEU A 351 -19.78 11.73 14.90
CA LEU A 351 -20.04 12.60 13.76
C LEU A 351 -19.51 14.01 14.04
N VAL A 352 -18.54 14.44 13.23
CA VAL A 352 -18.12 15.84 13.18
C VAL A 352 -18.69 16.49 11.93
N ASP A 353 -19.52 17.51 12.13
CA ASP A 353 -20.05 18.33 11.06
C ASP A 353 -19.33 19.68 11.01
N SER A 354 -18.76 19.98 9.84
CA SER A 354 -18.16 21.28 9.53
C SER A 354 -18.87 21.96 8.35
N SER A 355 -20.16 21.66 8.17
CA SER A 355 -21.04 22.30 7.18
C SER A 355 -21.17 23.79 7.43
N ASP A 356 -21.32 24.54 6.33
CA ASP A 356 -21.45 26.00 6.38
C ASP A 356 -22.77 26.38 7.10
N SER A 357 -23.82 25.59 6.89
CA SER A 357 -25.09 25.66 7.64
C SER A 357 -25.25 24.46 8.58
N TRP A 358 -25.77 24.70 9.77
CA TRP A 358 -25.99 23.65 10.78
C TRP A 358 -27.44 23.21 10.79
N ARG A 359 -27.63 21.94 10.45
CA ARG A 359 -28.93 21.28 10.39
C ARG A 359 -28.86 19.89 11.02
N PRO A 360 -28.67 19.79 12.36
CA PRO A 360 -28.56 18.52 13.05
C PRO A 360 -29.81 17.65 12.91
N GLU A 361 -30.98 18.28 12.66
CA GLU A 361 -32.25 17.61 12.41
C GLU A 361 -32.18 16.62 11.24
N LEU A 362 -31.28 16.82 10.28
CA LEU A 362 -31.08 15.91 9.14
C LEU A 362 -30.48 14.56 9.56
N PHE A 363 -29.79 14.49 10.70
CA PHE A 363 -29.14 13.27 11.17
C PHE A 363 -29.94 12.52 12.23
N GLY A 364 -30.90 13.18 12.90
CA GLY A 364 -31.56 12.69 14.12
C GLY A 364 -32.06 11.25 14.01
N GLU A 365 -32.99 10.98 13.09
CA GLU A 365 -33.57 9.64 12.90
C GLU A 365 -32.52 8.57 12.58
N ALA A 366 -31.45 8.94 11.88
CA ALA A 366 -30.40 8.00 11.50
C ALA A 366 -29.46 7.67 12.66
N LEU A 367 -29.23 8.64 13.56
CA LEU A 367 -28.38 8.48 14.74
C LEU A 367 -29.06 7.61 15.81
N ASP A 368 -30.39 7.63 15.90
CA ASP A 368 -31.17 6.81 16.82
C ASP A 368 -31.04 5.29 16.56
N TRP A 369 -30.49 4.89 15.41
CA TRP A 369 -30.22 3.49 15.10
C TRP A 369 -29.00 2.90 15.83
N PHE A 370 -28.19 3.75 16.47
CA PHE A 370 -26.94 3.35 17.11
C PHE A 370 -27.04 3.45 18.63
N GLY A 371 -26.30 2.59 19.34
CA GLY A 371 -26.36 2.52 20.80
C GLY A 371 -25.74 3.75 21.47
N HIS A 372 -24.74 4.35 20.82
CA HIS A 372 -24.06 5.53 21.31
C HIS A 372 -23.73 6.49 20.18
N THR A 373 -24.04 7.77 20.35
CA THR A 373 -23.75 8.79 19.34
C THR A 373 -23.18 10.06 19.96
N HIS A 374 -22.18 10.60 19.27
CA HIS A 374 -21.54 11.85 19.61
C HIS A 374 -21.53 12.75 18.38
N VAL A 375 -22.24 13.87 18.45
CA VAL A 375 -22.33 14.83 17.34
C VAL A 375 -21.74 16.15 17.77
N PHE A 376 -20.78 16.65 17.01
CA PHE A 376 -20.17 17.94 17.26
C PHE A 376 -20.17 18.80 16.00
N ARG A 377 -20.37 20.10 16.21
CA ARG A 377 -20.18 21.11 15.17
C ARG A 377 -18.84 21.79 15.37
N LEU A 378 -17.99 21.80 14.34
CA LEU A 378 -16.65 22.42 14.37
C LEU A 378 -16.46 23.38 13.19
N PRO A 379 -15.67 24.47 13.35
CA PRO A 379 -15.57 25.50 12.33
C PRO A 379 -14.90 24.92 11.09
N PRO A 380 -15.34 25.31 9.88
CA PRO A 380 -14.79 24.75 8.67
C PRO A 380 -13.36 25.24 8.41
N LEU A 381 -12.42 24.29 8.36
CA LEU A 381 -11.00 24.52 8.07
C LEU A 381 -10.57 24.01 6.67
N GLY A 382 -11.51 23.46 5.89
CA GLY A 382 -11.24 23.01 4.52
C GLY A 382 -10.43 21.71 4.37
N LEU A 383 -10.02 21.08 5.48
CA LEU A 383 -9.25 19.82 5.52
C LEU A 383 -9.85 18.84 6.55
N ALA A 384 -10.34 17.68 6.09
CA ALA A 384 -11.03 16.71 6.94
C ALA A 384 -10.11 16.06 7.99
N GLU A 385 -8.82 15.93 7.67
CA GLU A 385 -7.78 15.35 8.51
C GLU A 385 -7.63 16.05 9.86
N LEU A 386 -7.94 17.35 9.94
CA LEU A 386 -7.81 18.17 11.16
C LEU A 386 -8.81 17.79 12.25
N TYR A 387 -9.95 17.22 11.88
CA TYR A 387 -11.01 16.86 12.84
C TYR A 387 -10.87 15.44 13.38
N ARG A 388 -10.08 14.58 12.71
CA ARG A 388 -9.92 13.17 13.09
C ARG A 388 -9.39 12.96 14.51
N PRO A 389 -8.38 13.72 15.01
CA PRO A 389 -7.90 13.52 16.37
C PRO A 389 -8.95 13.87 17.44
N ILE A 390 -9.64 15.00 17.31
CA ILE A 390 -10.69 15.37 18.27
C ILE A 390 -11.86 14.41 18.19
N ALA A 391 -12.28 13.98 17.00
CA ALA A 391 -13.30 12.94 16.84
C ALA A 391 -12.87 11.61 17.48
N LEU A 392 -11.62 11.18 17.26
CA LEU A 392 -11.08 9.96 17.84
C LEU A 392 -11.05 10.01 19.38
N SER A 393 -10.79 11.18 19.96
CA SER A 393 -10.80 11.38 21.41
C SER A 393 -12.19 11.18 22.05
N LYS A 394 -13.26 11.26 21.24
CA LYS A 394 -14.65 11.09 21.66
C LYS A 394 -15.18 9.68 21.48
N ALA A 395 -14.48 8.85 20.70
CA ALA A 395 -14.85 7.45 20.57
C ALA A 395 -14.63 6.72 21.89
N CYS A 396 -15.65 6.01 22.37
CA CYS A 396 -15.59 5.16 23.54
C CYS A 396 -15.10 3.76 23.18
N SER A 397 -15.52 3.25 22.02
CA SER A 397 -15.15 1.94 21.50
C SER A 397 -13.65 1.86 21.21
N GLU A 398 -13.07 0.68 21.43
CA GLU A 398 -11.65 0.45 21.13
C GLU A 398 -11.41 0.32 19.62
N TRP A 399 -12.33 -0.30 18.88
CA TRP A 399 -12.22 -0.38 17.41
C TRP A 399 -12.92 0.79 16.73
N VAL A 400 -12.22 1.41 15.78
CA VAL A 400 -12.71 2.56 15.02
C VAL A 400 -12.66 2.25 13.53
N LEU A 401 -13.82 2.40 12.88
CA LEU A 401 -13.99 2.40 11.44
C LEU A 401 -14.09 3.85 10.95
N LEU A 402 -13.03 4.35 10.32
CA LEU A 402 -13.00 5.68 9.70
C LEU A 402 -13.55 5.59 8.28
N LEU A 403 -14.61 6.34 7.95
CA LEU A 403 -15.15 6.43 6.59
C LEU A 403 -15.52 7.86 6.22
N ASP A 404 -15.37 8.20 4.95
CA ASP A 404 -15.85 9.47 4.39
C ASP A 404 -17.33 9.32 3.98
N SER A 405 -18.10 10.40 3.90
CA SER A 405 -19.54 10.37 3.56
C SER A 405 -19.83 9.74 2.19
N ASP A 406 -18.87 9.76 1.27
CA ASP A 406 -18.91 9.17 -0.07
C ASP A 406 -18.30 7.75 -0.15
N GLU A 407 -18.05 7.11 0.99
CA GLU A 407 -17.50 5.74 1.06
C GLU A 407 -18.51 4.73 1.60
N ARG A 408 -18.47 3.48 1.13
CA ARG A 408 -19.30 2.36 1.64
C ARG A 408 -18.46 1.10 1.75
N ILE A 409 -18.61 0.33 2.82
CA ILE A 409 -17.99 -1.00 2.94
C ILE A 409 -18.86 -2.05 2.25
N ASN A 410 -18.24 -3.04 1.61
CA ASN A 410 -19.00 -4.08 0.93
C ASN A 410 -19.69 -5.06 1.91
N GLY A 411 -20.66 -5.83 1.40
CA GLY A 411 -21.45 -6.74 2.22
C GLY A 411 -20.64 -7.87 2.89
N ALA A 412 -19.53 -8.29 2.29
CA ALA A 412 -18.64 -9.28 2.89
C ALA A 412 -17.97 -8.74 4.16
N LEU A 413 -17.45 -7.51 4.10
CA LEU A 413 -16.84 -6.84 5.24
C LEU A 413 -17.86 -6.59 6.36
N LYS A 414 -19.09 -6.19 6.03
CA LYS A 414 -20.15 -6.01 7.04
C LYS A 414 -20.45 -7.29 7.82
N ARG A 415 -20.61 -8.42 7.12
CA ARG A 415 -20.94 -9.70 7.76
C ARG A 415 -19.80 -10.25 8.62
N ASN A 416 -18.56 -10.08 8.17
CA ASN A 416 -17.40 -10.70 8.80
C ASN A 416 -16.68 -9.76 9.78
N LEU A 417 -17.13 -8.49 9.93
CA LEU A 417 -16.42 -7.46 10.70
C LEU A 417 -16.04 -7.94 12.10
N ARG A 418 -16.99 -8.48 12.87
CA ARG A 418 -16.72 -8.95 14.24
C ARG A 418 -15.75 -10.13 14.28
N GLY A 419 -15.83 -11.04 13.30
CA GLY A 419 -14.89 -12.15 13.18
C GLY A 419 -13.47 -11.66 12.92
N ILE A 420 -13.31 -10.70 12.00
CA ILE A 420 -12.01 -10.07 11.70
C ILE A 420 -11.41 -9.42 12.94
N LEU A 421 -12.23 -8.73 13.74
CA LEU A 421 -11.77 -8.05 14.96
C LEU A 421 -11.43 -9.03 16.10
N GLY A 422 -12.19 -10.13 16.21
CA GLY A 422 -12.02 -11.15 17.25
C GLY A 422 -10.77 -12.03 17.10
N GLU A 423 -10.19 -12.13 15.90
CA GLU A 423 -8.93 -12.85 15.69
C GLU A 423 -7.73 -12.23 16.44
N GLY A 424 -7.83 -10.97 16.86
CA GLY A 424 -6.82 -10.28 17.68
C GLY A 424 -5.43 -10.17 17.04
N SER A 425 -5.34 -10.42 15.73
CA SER A 425 -4.07 -10.63 15.02
C SER A 425 -3.42 -9.33 14.55
N ALA A 426 -4.13 -8.20 14.62
CA ALA A 426 -3.65 -6.88 14.23
C ALA A 426 -4.21 -5.75 15.12
N ASP A 427 -3.53 -4.61 15.06
CA ASP A 427 -3.93 -3.35 15.69
C ASP A 427 -4.58 -2.39 14.68
N ALA A 428 -4.36 -2.62 13.39
CA ALA A 428 -5.08 -1.96 12.31
C ALA A 428 -5.12 -2.80 11.04
N TYR A 429 -6.18 -2.58 10.27
CA TYR A 429 -6.45 -3.23 9.00
C TYR A 429 -6.43 -2.21 7.86
N MET A 430 -5.70 -2.57 6.79
CA MET A 430 -5.72 -1.85 5.53
C MET A 430 -6.78 -2.47 4.62
N ILE A 431 -7.70 -1.65 4.13
CA ILE A 431 -8.83 -2.09 3.32
C ILE A 431 -8.64 -1.54 1.90
N GLN A 432 -8.88 -2.37 0.90
CA GLN A 432 -8.78 -1.95 -0.49
C GLN A 432 -9.90 -0.95 -0.83
N ARG A 433 -9.53 0.24 -1.29
CA ARG A 433 -10.44 1.27 -1.74
C ARG A 433 -10.60 1.22 -3.26
N GLN A 434 -11.85 1.10 -3.72
CA GLN A 434 -12.23 0.96 -5.11
C GLN A 434 -13.04 2.20 -5.54
N PRO A 435 -12.54 3.02 -6.46
CA PRO A 435 -13.32 4.15 -6.96
C PRO A 435 -14.42 3.67 -7.91
N VAL A 436 -15.63 4.15 -7.68
CA VAL A 436 -16.78 3.97 -8.55
C VAL A 436 -17.28 5.35 -8.96
N ASP A 437 -17.65 5.49 -10.22
CA ASP A 437 -18.22 6.74 -10.74
C ASP A 437 -19.66 6.86 -10.26
N GLY A 438 -19.95 7.85 -9.39
CA GLY A 438 -21.29 8.05 -8.84
C GLY A 438 -22.31 8.53 -9.87
N SER A 439 -21.86 8.98 -11.04
CA SER A 439 -22.71 9.48 -12.14
C SER A 439 -23.24 8.38 -13.08
N ARG A 440 -22.77 7.13 -12.93
CA ARG A 440 -23.19 6.03 -13.79
C ARG A 440 -24.01 5.00 -13.01
N SER A 441 -25.23 4.76 -13.47
CA SER A 441 -26.14 3.72 -12.98
C SER A 441 -25.65 2.29 -13.25
N ASP A 442 -24.54 2.12 -13.96
CA ASP A 442 -23.97 0.82 -14.35
C ASP A 442 -22.91 0.26 -13.38
N GLY A 443 -22.52 1.03 -12.34
CA GLY A 443 -21.58 0.58 -11.30
C GLY A 443 -20.19 0.19 -11.82
N LEU A 444 -19.79 0.63 -13.02
CA LEU A 444 -18.56 0.17 -13.66
C LEU A 444 -17.33 0.57 -12.84
N THR A 445 -16.68 -0.40 -12.21
CA THR A 445 -15.44 -0.20 -11.47
C THR A 445 -14.33 0.29 -12.40
N VAL A 446 -13.79 1.48 -12.14
CA VAL A 446 -12.60 1.94 -12.87
C VAL A 446 -11.42 1.08 -12.42
N LYS A 447 -11.00 0.11 -13.25
CA LYS A 447 -9.83 -0.73 -13.00
C LYS A 447 -8.55 0.12 -12.97
N LEU A 448 -8.21 0.64 -11.79
CA LEU A 448 -6.90 1.25 -11.54
C LEU A 448 -5.84 0.16 -11.41
N ARG A 449 -4.64 0.47 -11.90
CA ARG A 449 -3.49 -0.44 -12.09
C ARG A 449 -2.82 -0.92 -10.79
N ALA A 450 -3.39 -0.65 -9.62
CA ALA A 450 -2.97 -1.21 -8.32
C ALA A 450 -4.10 -1.05 -7.27
N PRO A 451 -4.28 -2.01 -6.33
CA PRO A 451 -5.21 -1.85 -5.22
C PRO A 451 -4.74 -0.75 -4.26
N TRP A 452 -5.54 0.30 -4.09
CA TRP A 452 -5.26 1.40 -3.17
C TRP A 452 -5.71 1.04 -1.76
N TYR A 453 -4.82 0.47 -0.96
CA TYR A 453 -5.13 0.14 0.42
C TYR A 453 -5.08 1.38 1.34
N LYS A 454 -6.09 1.52 2.21
CA LYS A 454 -6.19 2.57 3.23
C LYS A 454 -6.37 1.96 4.62
N LYS A 455 -5.64 2.47 5.62
CA LYS A 455 -5.86 2.12 7.03
C LYS A 455 -7.15 2.76 7.52
N ARG A 456 -8.26 2.02 7.46
CA ARG A 456 -9.60 2.54 7.75
C ARG A 456 -10.26 1.86 8.95
N LEU A 457 -9.72 0.73 9.42
CA LEU A 457 -10.17 0.04 10.62
C LEU A 457 -8.99 -0.13 11.56
N PHE A 458 -9.05 0.41 12.78
CA PHE A 458 -7.90 0.45 13.69
C PHE A 458 -8.32 0.58 15.15
N ARG A 459 -7.40 0.21 16.05
CA ARG A 459 -7.55 0.43 17.48
C ARG A 459 -7.33 1.89 17.84
N ARG A 460 -8.27 2.47 18.58
CA ARG A 460 -8.26 3.86 19.07
C ARG A 460 -7.02 4.12 19.90
N SER A 461 -6.72 3.27 20.88
CA SER A 461 -5.60 3.45 21.81
C SER A 461 -4.22 3.44 21.13
N LYS A 462 -4.13 2.87 19.93
CA LYS A 462 -2.89 2.70 19.17
C LYS A 462 -2.76 3.62 17.96
N THR A 463 -3.69 4.56 17.78
CA THR A 463 -3.76 5.37 16.57
C THR A 463 -3.65 6.87 16.86
N ARG A 464 -2.87 7.57 16.04
CA ARG A 464 -2.70 9.02 16.07
C ARG A 464 -2.82 9.66 14.69
N PHE A 465 -3.28 10.90 14.67
CA PHE A 465 -3.37 11.79 13.51
C PHE A 465 -2.64 13.11 13.83
N PHE A 466 -2.03 13.71 12.81
CA PHE A 466 -1.23 14.93 12.94
C PHE A 466 -1.75 16.07 12.06
N GLY A 467 -2.77 15.85 11.23
CA GLY A 467 -3.37 16.89 10.39
C GLY A 467 -2.56 17.20 9.13
N LEU A 468 -1.98 16.17 8.51
CA LEU A 468 -1.28 16.29 7.23
C LEU A 468 -2.25 16.09 6.05
N VAL A 469 -1.93 16.64 4.89
CA VAL A 469 -2.76 16.42 3.69
C VAL A 469 -2.63 14.96 3.22
N HIS A 470 -3.77 14.32 2.90
CA HIS A 470 -3.87 12.89 2.53
C HIS A 470 -3.35 11.92 3.61
N GLU A 471 -3.38 12.34 4.87
CA GLU A 471 -2.89 11.56 6.01
C GLU A 471 -3.60 10.20 6.13
N GLN A 472 -2.80 9.15 6.32
CA GLN A 472 -3.26 7.88 6.87
C GLN A 472 -2.92 7.83 8.36
N PRO A 473 -3.73 7.15 9.20
CA PRO A 473 -3.43 7.03 10.61
C PRO A 473 -2.04 6.45 10.86
N THR A 474 -1.33 7.05 11.80
CA THR A 474 -0.12 6.48 12.37
C THR A 474 -0.55 5.49 13.43
N VAL A 475 -0.20 4.21 13.24
CA VAL A 475 -0.62 3.12 14.11
C VAL A 475 0.60 2.52 14.78
N GLU A 476 0.58 2.45 16.10
CA GLU A 476 1.58 1.81 16.94
C GLU A 476 1.24 0.33 17.07
N GLY A 477 1.95 -0.53 16.32
CA GLY A 477 1.76 -1.98 16.40
C GLY A 477 1.57 -2.63 15.04
N ARG A 478 0.85 -3.76 15.01
CA ARG A 478 0.78 -4.61 13.83
C ARG A 478 -0.32 -4.12 12.88
N VAL A 479 0.05 -3.78 11.65
CA VAL A 479 -0.87 -3.39 10.57
C VAL A 479 -0.94 -4.50 9.54
N GLN A 480 -2.14 -4.95 9.18
CA GLN A 480 -2.34 -6.02 8.20
C GLN A 480 -3.27 -5.60 7.06
N PRO A 481 -2.97 -5.93 5.80
CA PRO A 481 -3.94 -5.78 4.73
C PRO A 481 -5.02 -6.86 4.81
N LEU A 482 -6.28 -6.47 4.64
CA LEU A 482 -7.36 -7.43 4.45
C LEU A 482 -7.34 -7.97 3.00
N PRO A 483 -7.78 -9.22 2.78
CA PRO A 483 -7.99 -9.75 1.44
C PRO A 483 -8.91 -8.85 0.60
N ALA A 484 -8.73 -8.87 -0.73
CA ALA A 484 -9.48 -8.03 -1.68
C ALA A 484 -11.01 -8.26 -1.68
N GLU A 485 -11.46 -9.37 -1.07
CA GLU A 485 -12.89 -9.64 -0.83
C GLU A 485 -13.51 -8.64 0.16
N TYR A 486 -12.70 -7.96 0.96
CA TYR A 486 -13.11 -6.87 1.84
C TYR A 486 -12.67 -5.54 1.23
N SER A 487 -13.65 -4.73 0.82
CA SER A 487 -13.38 -3.49 0.11
C SER A 487 -14.24 -2.33 0.58
N ILE A 488 -13.72 -1.13 0.32
CA ILE A 488 -14.45 0.14 0.42
C ILE A 488 -14.71 0.64 -0.99
N THR A 489 -15.98 0.83 -1.34
CA THR A 489 -16.39 1.58 -2.53
C THR A 489 -16.32 3.06 -2.22
N HIS A 490 -15.68 3.85 -3.08
CA HIS A 490 -15.63 5.31 -2.98
C HIS A 490 -16.29 5.94 -4.19
N TYR A 491 -17.39 6.65 -3.96
CA TYR A 491 -18.16 7.32 -5.01
C TYR A 491 -17.50 8.64 -5.37
N VAL A 492 -16.90 8.69 -6.57
CA VAL A 492 -16.18 9.86 -7.04
C VAL A 492 -17.14 10.80 -7.77
N ASP A 493 -17.20 12.05 -7.31
CA ASP A 493 -17.78 13.16 -8.06
C ASP A 493 -16.71 13.78 -8.98
N ARG A 494 -16.92 13.66 -10.30
CA ARG A 494 -15.99 14.18 -11.31
C ARG A 494 -16.10 15.69 -11.50
N GLU A 495 -17.27 16.27 -11.29
CA GLU A 495 -17.51 17.70 -11.51
C GLU A 495 -16.79 18.52 -10.43
N ALA A 496 -16.81 18.04 -9.18
CA ALA A 496 -16.12 18.67 -8.06
C ALA A 496 -14.61 18.34 -7.97
N TYR A 497 -14.08 17.45 -8.83
CA TYR A 497 -12.71 16.92 -8.69
C TYR A 497 -11.65 18.03 -8.71
N TRP A 498 -11.69 18.94 -9.69
CA TRP A 498 -10.67 19.98 -9.83
C TRP A 498 -10.75 21.03 -8.73
N SER A 499 -11.95 21.36 -8.25
CA SER A 499 -12.15 22.23 -7.10
C SER A 499 -11.56 21.62 -5.81
N LYS A 500 -11.75 20.31 -5.61
CA LYS A 500 -11.12 19.56 -4.51
C LYS A 500 -9.60 19.57 -4.66
N VAL A 501 -9.07 19.27 -5.84
CA VAL A 501 -7.63 19.27 -6.13
C VAL A 501 -6.99 20.66 -5.91
N ARG A 502 -7.62 21.74 -6.38
CA ARG A 502 -7.17 23.13 -6.15
C ARG A 502 -7.02 23.40 -4.65
N ARG A 503 -8.06 23.06 -3.86
CA ARG A 503 -8.04 23.22 -2.41
C ARG A 503 -6.90 22.44 -1.75
N TYR A 504 -6.77 21.15 -2.04
CA TYR A 504 -5.71 20.32 -1.44
C TYR A 504 -4.32 20.79 -1.83
N ILE A 505 -4.08 21.13 -3.10
CA ILE A 505 -2.76 21.61 -3.54
C ILE A 505 -2.39 22.94 -2.88
N LYS A 506 -3.35 23.86 -2.68
CA LYS A 506 -3.12 25.08 -1.87
C LYS A 506 -2.66 24.74 -0.45
N LEU A 507 -3.33 23.80 0.22
CA LEU A 507 -2.95 23.38 1.57
C LEU A 507 -1.58 22.69 1.59
N GLU A 508 -1.25 21.90 0.57
CA GLU A 508 0.05 21.24 0.45
C GLU A 508 1.21 22.22 0.29
N VAL A 509 0.97 23.46 -0.16
CA VAL A 509 1.99 24.54 -0.16
C VAL A 509 2.53 24.79 1.25
N PHE A 510 1.71 24.60 2.29
CA PHE A 510 2.09 24.81 3.69
C PHE A 510 2.24 23.50 4.48
N LEU A 511 1.65 22.39 4.03
CA LEU A 511 1.59 21.15 4.81
C LEU A 511 2.40 19.98 4.23
N ASP A 512 2.68 19.98 2.92
CA ASP A 512 3.39 18.89 2.26
C ASP A 512 4.39 19.40 1.22
N ARG A 513 5.46 20.02 1.72
CA ARG A 513 6.63 20.34 0.90
C ARG A 513 7.68 19.23 1.01
N TRP A 514 8.79 19.43 0.31
CA TRP A 514 9.88 18.46 0.27
C TRP A 514 11.19 19.13 0.59
N SER A 515 11.91 18.54 1.52
CA SER A 515 13.31 18.79 1.83
C SER A 515 14.14 17.55 1.50
N TYR A 516 15.43 17.70 1.20
CA TYR A 516 16.25 16.58 0.75
C TYR A 516 16.42 15.49 1.81
N ASP A 517 16.46 15.85 3.09
CA ASP A 517 16.57 14.92 4.22
C ASP A 517 15.42 13.89 4.27
N ARG A 518 14.22 14.26 3.78
CA ARG A 518 13.05 13.35 3.66
C ARG A 518 13.34 12.16 2.73
N PHE A 519 14.24 12.30 1.76
CA PHE A 519 14.56 11.26 0.78
C PHE A 519 15.79 10.41 1.14
N GLY A 520 16.54 10.83 2.16
CA GLY A 520 17.70 10.08 2.68
C GLY A 520 17.32 8.86 3.52
N GLY A 521 16.06 8.70 3.95
CA GLY A 521 15.62 7.61 4.82
C GLY A 521 15.76 6.20 4.23
N GLY A 522 16.01 5.21 5.09
CA GLY A 522 16.07 3.79 4.74
C GLY A 522 17.47 3.20 4.80
N SER A 523 18.22 3.22 3.68
CA SER A 523 19.54 2.58 3.58
C SER A 523 20.70 3.56 3.82
N THR A 524 21.79 3.07 4.40
CA THR A 524 23.06 3.80 4.56
C THR A 524 23.60 4.28 3.22
N LEU A 525 23.48 3.47 2.17
CA LEU A 525 23.88 3.84 0.81
C LEU A 525 23.10 5.03 0.27
N ARG A 526 21.78 5.10 0.50
CA ARG A 526 20.97 6.24 0.07
C ARG A 526 21.33 7.52 0.81
N ARG A 527 21.60 7.42 2.12
CA ARG A 527 22.09 8.57 2.90
C ARG A 527 23.41 9.08 2.34
N TRP A 528 24.38 8.19 2.14
CA TRP A 528 25.69 8.56 1.58
C TRP A 528 25.57 9.19 0.19
N ALA A 529 24.82 8.55 -0.72
CA ALA A 529 24.62 9.08 -2.07
C ALA A 529 23.93 10.44 -2.07
N MET A 530 22.95 10.63 -1.18
CA MET A 530 22.31 11.93 -0.99
C MET A 530 23.31 12.97 -0.46
N SER A 531 24.13 12.64 0.54
CA SER A 531 25.15 13.55 1.08
C SER A 531 26.16 13.98 0.01
N VAL A 532 26.64 13.06 -0.83
CA VAL A 532 27.55 13.38 -1.94
C VAL A 532 26.85 14.27 -2.98
N TYR A 533 25.62 13.94 -3.35
CA TYR A 533 24.83 14.72 -4.29
C TYR A 533 24.61 16.16 -3.81
N LEU A 534 24.23 16.32 -2.55
CA LEU A 534 24.04 17.63 -1.93
C LEU A 534 25.35 18.41 -1.83
N GLY A 535 26.43 17.76 -1.39
CA GLY A 535 27.76 18.36 -1.30
C GLY A 535 28.28 18.89 -2.64
N SER A 536 28.09 18.14 -3.73
CA SER A 536 28.48 18.57 -5.08
C SER A 536 27.67 19.74 -5.64
N ARG A 537 26.52 20.07 -5.03
CA ARG A 537 25.66 21.19 -5.42
C ARG A 537 25.64 22.34 -4.41
N GLY A 538 26.38 22.23 -3.31
CA GLY A 538 26.35 23.22 -2.22
C GLY A 538 24.99 23.33 -1.53
N LEU A 539 24.20 22.25 -1.51
CA LEU A 539 22.87 22.22 -0.90
C LEU A 539 22.93 21.60 0.51
N ALA A 540 22.11 22.09 1.41
CA ALA A 540 21.90 21.50 2.73
C ALA A 540 20.76 20.47 2.71
N PRO A 541 20.78 19.47 3.62
CA PRO A 541 19.68 18.49 3.74
C PRO A 541 18.31 19.12 4.04
N THR A 542 18.31 20.26 4.72
CA THR A 542 17.12 21.05 5.07
C THR A 542 16.64 21.96 3.97
N ASP A 543 17.32 22.04 2.82
CA ASP A 543 16.90 22.90 1.72
C ASP A 543 15.69 22.32 0.99
N GLU A 544 14.91 23.20 0.36
CA GLU A 544 13.77 22.82 -0.46
C GLU A 544 14.22 22.02 -1.68
N VAL A 545 13.57 20.88 -1.95
CA VAL A 545 13.84 20.09 -3.15
C VAL A 545 13.31 20.81 -4.38
N SER A 546 14.21 21.09 -5.32
CA SER A 546 13.84 21.71 -6.60
C SER A 546 12.89 20.82 -7.41
N PRO A 547 12.00 21.39 -8.25
CA PRO A 547 11.10 20.60 -9.11
C PRO A 547 11.81 19.57 -9.98
N SER A 548 12.98 19.92 -10.54
CA SER A 548 13.80 19.01 -11.35
C SER A 548 14.35 17.86 -10.53
N ASP A 549 14.84 18.14 -9.32
CA ASP A 549 15.42 17.12 -8.46
C ASP A 549 14.32 16.21 -7.90
N LEU A 550 13.12 16.73 -7.60
CA LEU A 550 11.99 15.91 -7.20
C LEU A 550 11.59 14.91 -8.31
N LEU A 551 11.53 15.35 -9.56
CA LEU A 551 11.25 14.48 -10.70
C LEU A 551 12.34 13.42 -10.86
N LEU A 552 13.61 13.80 -10.72
CA LEU A 552 14.73 12.87 -10.75
C LEU A 552 14.63 11.82 -9.63
N ILE A 553 14.38 12.25 -8.38
CA ILE A 553 14.23 11.38 -7.22
C ILE A 553 13.07 10.39 -7.44
N LYS A 554 11.91 10.87 -7.92
CA LYS A 554 10.75 10.02 -8.21
C LYS A 554 11.04 9.03 -9.33
N ARG A 555 11.76 9.46 -10.38
CA ARG A 555 12.20 8.60 -11.50
C ARG A 555 13.15 7.50 -11.03
N LEU A 556 14.15 7.84 -10.22
CA LEU A 556 15.10 6.88 -9.65
C LEU A 556 14.45 5.90 -8.67
N GLY A 557 13.38 6.34 -7.99
CA GLY A 557 12.56 5.51 -7.12
C GLY A 557 11.61 4.54 -7.84
N ALA A 558 11.37 4.69 -9.14
CA ALA A 558 10.53 3.78 -9.90
C ALA A 558 11.18 2.38 -10.03
N LYS A 559 10.37 1.32 -10.13
CA LYS A 559 10.88 -0.07 -10.25
C LYS A 559 11.05 -0.47 -11.73
N GLY A 560 12.14 -1.19 -12.03
CA GLY A 560 12.38 -1.78 -13.35
C GLY A 560 12.48 -0.77 -14.51
N VAL A 561 11.97 -1.16 -15.68
CA VAL A 561 12.00 -0.35 -16.92
C VAL A 561 11.18 0.94 -16.81
N ALA A 562 10.25 1.02 -15.85
CA ALA A 562 9.46 2.23 -15.59
C ALA A 562 10.31 3.43 -15.15
N LYS A 563 11.58 3.22 -14.75
CA LYS A 563 12.55 4.30 -14.54
C LYS A 563 12.81 5.10 -15.82
N LEU A 564 12.82 4.45 -16.98
CA LEU A 564 13.10 5.11 -18.25
C LEU A 564 11.89 5.88 -18.80
N THR A 565 10.68 5.42 -18.48
CA THR A 565 9.41 5.95 -18.99
C THR A 565 8.56 6.65 -17.94
N TYR A 566 9.17 7.10 -16.82
CA TYR A 566 8.46 7.75 -15.72
C TYR A 566 7.68 8.98 -16.22
N LYS A 567 6.36 8.95 -16.09
CA LYS A 567 5.46 10.08 -16.35
C LYS A 567 4.86 10.55 -15.03
N PRO A 568 5.09 11.82 -14.61
CA PRO A 568 4.48 12.35 -13.39
C PRO A 568 2.96 12.45 -13.55
N SER A 569 2.22 12.26 -12.45
CA SER A 569 0.76 12.42 -12.44
C SER A 569 0.36 13.88 -12.67
N GLU A 570 -0.84 14.10 -13.22
CA GLU A 570 -1.37 15.46 -13.40
C GLU A 570 -1.45 16.25 -12.08
N TYR A 571 -1.77 15.56 -10.97
CA TYR A 571 -1.73 16.15 -9.64
C TYR A 571 -0.34 16.72 -9.30
N LEU A 572 0.72 15.94 -9.50
CA LEU A 572 2.09 16.38 -9.22
C LEU A 572 2.51 17.52 -10.15
N LYS A 573 2.15 17.45 -11.44
CA LYS A 573 2.44 18.52 -12.40
C LYS A 573 1.79 19.84 -11.98
N ARG A 574 0.50 19.83 -11.61
CA ARG A 574 -0.23 21.03 -11.18
C ARG A 574 0.33 21.59 -9.86
N LYS A 575 0.71 20.73 -8.91
CA LYS A 575 1.40 21.16 -7.68
C LYS A 575 2.73 21.86 -7.96
N LEU A 576 3.57 21.25 -8.80
CA LEU A 576 4.85 21.87 -9.20
C LEU A 576 4.63 23.19 -9.93
N LYS A 577 3.63 23.25 -10.82
CA LYS A 577 3.25 24.49 -11.52
C LYS A 577 2.84 25.59 -10.55
N LEU A 578 1.99 25.28 -9.55
CA LEU A 578 1.60 26.24 -8.51
C LEU A 578 2.81 26.77 -7.76
N LEU A 579 3.66 25.87 -7.24
CA LEU A 579 4.87 26.26 -6.50
C LEU A 579 5.82 27.12 -7.32
N SER A 580 5.97 26.84 -8.63
CA SER A 580 6.79 27.67 -9.53
C SER A 580 6.16 29.02 -9.88
N SER A 581 4.84 29.17 -9.72
CA SER A 581 4.11 30.41 -10.01
C SER A 581 3.92 31.32 -8.80
N LEU A 582 4.32 30.88 -7.60
CA LEU A 582 4.27 31.71 -6.40
C LEU A 582 5.31 32.82 -6.50
N ASP A 583 4.95 33.98 -5.96
CA ASP A 583 5.89 35.06 -5.69
C ASP A 583 7.09 34.55 -4.85
N PRO A 584 8.34 35.01 -5.11
CA PRO A 584 9.51 34.54 -4.38
C PRO A 584 9.39 34.65 -2.85
N ASP A 585 8.78 35.71 -2.33
CA ASP A 585 8.65 35.92 -0.89
C ASP A 585 7.58 35.01 -0.31
N LEU A 586 6.45 34.84 -0.99
CA LEU A 586 5.43 33.86 -0.61
C LEU A 586 5.96 32.42 -0.65
N ARG A 587 6.81 32.09 -1.63
CA ARG A 587 7.44 30.77 -1.75
C ARG A 587 8.36 30.48 -0.58
N ARG A 588 9.18 31.47 -0.18
CA ARG A 588 10.06 31.36 0.99
C ARG A 588 9.25 31.29 2.29
N LEU A 589 8.22 32.14 2.44
CA LEU A 589 7.35 32.14 3.61
C LEU A 589 6.64 30.80 3.77
N SER A 590 5.98 30.30 2.72
CA SER A 590 5.28 29.02 2.77
C SER A 590 6.21 27.84 3.10
N TYR A 591 7.46 27.88 2.63
CA TYR A 591 8.46 26.89 2.99
C TYR A 591 8.87 26.98 4.47
N ALA A 592 9.09 28.20 4.99
CA ALA A 592 9.42 28.43 6.39
C ALA A 592 8.28 28.00 7.33
N VAL A 593 7.03 28.36 6.99
CA VAL A 593 5.83 27.92 7.71
C VAL A 593 5.72 26.39 7.71
N TRP A 594 5.94 25.75 6.56
CA TRP A 594 5.95 24.29 6.48
C TRP A 594 7.04 23.65 7.36
N MET A 595 8.26 24.22 7.38
CA MET A 595 9.35 23.76 8.23
C MET A 595 9.02 23.89 9.72
N ASP A 596 8.39 25.00 10.14
CA ASP A 596 7.93 25.19 11.51
C ASP A 596 6.84 24.17 11.86
N ILE A 597 5.80 24.00 11.03
CA ILE A 597 4.75 22.97 11.22
C ILE A 597 5.35 21.57 11.31
N ARG A 598 6.37 21.26 10.48
CA ARG A 598 7.05 19.98 10.48
C ARG A 598 7.71 19.67 11.82
N SER A 599 8.22 20.67 12.54
CA SER A 599 8.80 20.49 13.88
C SER A 599 7.76 19.98 14.90
N PHE A 600 6.47 20.24 14.65
CA PHE A 600 5.32 19.75 15.43
C PHE A 600 4.70 18.47 14.86
N ARG A 601 5.34 17.85 13.85
CA ARG A 601 4.85 16.68 13.08
C ARG A 601 3.60 16.91 12.22
N GLY A 602 2.88 18.02 12.41
CA GLY A 602 1.71 18.38 11.58
C GLY A 602 0.89 19.53 12.16
N ALA A 603 -0.19 19.90 11.46
CA ALA A 603 -1.01 21.06 11.79
C ALA A 603 -1.82 20.93 13.09
N VAL A 604 -2.19 19.71 13.48
CA VAL A 604 -3.01 19.48 14.68
C VAL A 604 -2.26 19.89 15.95
N PRO A 605 -1.04 19.37 16.23
CA PRO A 605 -0.26 19.83 17.38
C PRO A 605 0.19 21.30 17.23
N TYR A 606 0.49 21.73 16.00
CA TYR A 606 0.96 23.10 15.72
C TYR A 606 -0.03 24.19 16.16
N LEU A 607 -1.31 23.98 15.84
CA LEU A 607 -2.41 24.88 16.21
C LEU A 607 -3.04 24.51 17.56
N GLY A 608 -2.68 23.38 18.18
CA GLY A 608 -3.28 22.90 19.42
C GLY A 608 -4.75 22.46 19.25
N LEU A 609 -5.08 21.82 18.12
CA LEU A 609 -6.44 21.34 17.79
C LEU A 609 -6.89 20.11 18.60
N GLU A 610 -6.08 19.65 19.54
CA GLU A 610 -6.45 18.59 20.48
C GLU A 610 -7.34 19.12 21.62
N SER A 611 -7.35 20.44 21.84
CA SER A 611 -8.14 21.10 22.89
C SER A 611 -9.47 21.67 22.37
N GLU A 612 -10.57 21.40 23.08
CA GLU A 612 -11.87 22.01 22.81
C GLU A 612 -11.88 23.54 22.94
N SER A 613 -11.05 24.09 23.83
CA SER A 613 -10.94 25.55 23.99
C SER A 613 -10.33 26.21 22.75
N THR A 614 -9.43 25.52 22.05
CA THR A 614 -8.89 26.00 20.77
C THR A 614 -9.97 26.03 19.71
N TRP A 615 -10.77 24.97 19.58
CA TRP A 615 -11.89 24.92 18.64
C TRP A 615 -12.91 26.04 18.88
N SER A 616 -13.22 26.33 20.15
CA SER A 616 -14.13 27.42 20.53
C SER A 616 -13.58 28.79 20.11
N ARG A 617 -12.27 29.05 20.31
CA ARG A 617 -11.61 30.29 19.86
C ARG A 617 -11.56 30.40 18.33
N LEU A 618 -11.33 29.28 17.64
CA LEU A 618 -11.35 29.23 16.18
C LEU A 618 -12.73 29.57 15.63
N TRP A 619 -13.80 29.07 16.26
CA TRP A 619 -15.17 29.40 15.88
C TRP A 619 -15.45 30.90 15.92
N GLY A 620 -15.08 31.55 17.03
CA GLY A 620 -15.22 33.00 17.15
C GLY A 620 -14.41 33.77 16.10
N SER A 621 -13.20 33.29 15.78
CA SER A 621 -12.37 33.91 14.75
C SER A 621 -12.94 33.71 13.34
N TYR A 622 -13.43 32.52 13.04
CA TYR A 622 -14.03 32.17 11.75
C TYR A 622 -15.24 33.06 11.44
N ASN A 623 -16.14 33.23 12.41
CA ASN A 623 -17.34 34.07 12.25
C ASN A 623 -17.02 35.54 12.04
N ARG A 624 -15.93 36.04 12.64
CA ARG A 624 -15.48 37.43 12.44
C ARG A 624 -14.81 37.65 11.09
N MET A 625 -13.98 36.71 10.66
CA MET A 625 -13.16 36.86 9.44
C MET A 625 -13.94 36.56 8.16
N GLN A 626 -14.94 35.67 8.21
CA GLN A 626 -15.77 35.26 7.06
C GLN A 626 -14.96 34.81 5.82
N LEU A 627 -13.77 34.27 6.04
CA LEU A 627 -12.93 33.71 4.98
C LEU A 627 -13.45 32.36 4.50
N LYS A 628 -13.12 31.98 3.26
CA LYS A 628 -13.34 30.61 2.79
C LYS A 628 -12.58 29.64 3.71
N PRO A 629 -13.10 28.43 3.98
CA PRO A 629 -12.51 27.54 4.98
C PRO A 629 -11.03 27.20 4.82
N ASP A 630 -10.58 26.94 3.60
CA ASP A 630 -9.15 26.71 3.31
C ASP A 630 -8.31 27.98 3.46
N ASP A 631 -8.85 29.15 3.10
CA ASP A 631 -8.17 30.44 3.30
C ASP A 631 -8.07 30.79 4.79
N PHE A 632 -9.13 30.57 5.57
CA PHE A 632 -9.13 30.75 7.01
C PHE A 632 -8.10 29.84 7.68
N PHE A 633 -8.02 28.58 7.27
CA PHE A 633 -7.04 27.67 7.82
C PHE A 633 -5.60 28.08 7.48
N ILE A 634 -5.31 28.45 6.22
CA ILE A 634 -3.99 28.97 5.83
C ILE A 634 -3.65 30.25 6.60
N TYR A 635 -4.61 31.16 6.76
CA TYR A 635 -4.45 32.36 7.58
C TYR A 635 -3.96 32.01 8.98
N LYS A 636 -4.62 31.04 9.64
CA LYS A 636 -4.25 30.61 10.99
C LYS A 636 -2.90 29.91 11.07
N LEU A 637 -2.44 29.23 10.01
CA LEU A 637 -1.08 28.70 9.95
C LEU A 637 -0.04 29.84 9.92
N VAL A 638 -0.27 30.87 9.10
CA VAL A 638 0.65 32.00 8.96
C VAL A 638 0.62 32.92 10.19
N GLU A 639 -0.57 33.19 10.75
CA GLU A 639 -0.74 33.93 12.01
C GLU A 639 0.06 33.24 13.13
N ARG A 640 -0.12 31.92 13.29
CA ARG A 640 0.60 31.15 14.30
C ARG A 640 2.11 31.17 14.11
N PHE A 641 2.58 31.16 12.86
CA PHE A 641 4.00 31.26 12.54
C PHE A 641 4.59 32.59 13.03
N TYR A 642 3.91 33.70 12.76
CA TYR A 642 4.35 35.01 13.20
C TYR A 642 4.25 35.20 14.72
N ASP A 643 3.22 34.65 15.37
CA ASP A 643 3.12 34.64 16.84
C ASP A 643 4.31 33.91 17.50
N ARG A 644 4.83 32.87 16.83
CA ARG A 644 5.95 32.08 17.34
C ARG A 644 7.31 32.70 17.01
N LEU A 645 7.41 33.37 15.87
CA LEU A 645 8.64 33.94 15.33
C LEU A 645 8.41 35.42 14.92
N PRO A 646 8.25 36.33 15.90
CA PRO A 646 7.90 37.73 15.63
C PRO A 646 8.99 38.48 14.85
N ASP A 647 10.25 38.10 15.02
CA ASP A 647 11.41 38.73 14.40
C ASP A 647 11.87 38.05 13.09
N HIS A 648 11.02 37.19 12.51
CA HIS A 648 11.34 36.53 11.25
C HIS A 648 11.53 37.55 10.11
N SER A 649 12.54 37.35 9.26
CA SER A 649 12.96 38.32 8.23
C SER A 649 11.93 38.54 7.11
N LEU A 650 11.07 37.55 6.85
CA LEU A 650 9.98 37.64 5.88
C LEU A 650 8.72 38.24 6.52
N ARG A 651 8.43 39.52 6.26
CA ARG A 651 7.20 40.20 6.70
C ARG A 651 6.26 40.38 5.51
N LEU A 652 5.47 39.35 5.21
CA LEU A 652 4.37 39.43 4.26
C LEU A 652 3.08 39.40 5.06
N ASP A 653 2.18 40.35 4.81
CA ASP A 653 0.88 40.35 5.50
C ASP A 653 0.12 39.04 5.18
N PRO A 654 -0.50 38.37 6.18
CA PRO A 654 -1.20 37.11 5.94
C PRO A 654 -2.34 37.22 4.90
N PHE A 655 -3.04 38.35 4.81
CA PHE A 655 -4.06 38.53 3.77
C PHE A 655 -3.43 38.74 2.39
N GLU A 656 -2.35 39.51 2.28
CA GLU A 656 -1.61 39.65 1.02
C GLU A 656 -1.07 38.30 0.52
N ALA A 657 -0.52 37.49 1.43
CA ALA A 657 -0.08 36.12 1.14
C ALA A 657 -1.21 35.25 0.58
N LEU A 658 -2.42 35.35 1.17
CA LEU A 658 -3.61 34.62 0.70
C LEU A 658 -4.08 35.08 -0.68
N VAL A 659 -4.10 36.39 -0.93
CA VAL A 659 -4.51 36.95 -2.24
C VAL A 659 -3.53 36.50 -3.32
N ALA A 660 -2.22 36.58 -3.06
CA ALA A 660 -1.19 36.12 -3.98
C ALA A 660 -1.29 34.62 -4.26
N LEU A 661 -1.50 33.80 -3.22
CA LEU A 661 -1.69 32.35 -3.35
C LEU A 661 -2.93 32.01 -4.19
N ASN A 662 -4.06 32.64 -3.91
CA ASN A 662 -5.30 32.41 -4.66
C ASN A 662 -5.17 32.82 -6.12
N THR A 663 -4.54 33.97 -6.38
CA THR A 663 -4.26 34.44 -7.74
C THR A 663 -3.39 33.45 -8.52
N ALA A 664 -2.36 32.90 -7.88
CA ALA A 664 -1.52 31.86 -8.49
C ALA A 664 -2.31 30.56 -8.71
N ALA A 665 -3.15 30.15 -7.75
CA ALA A 665 -3.99 28.97 -7.86
C ALA A 665 -5.01 29.09 -9.00
N ASP A 666 -5.62 30.26 -9.20
CA ASP A 666 -6.61 30.46 -10.27
C ASP A 666 -5.99 30.37 -11.66
N LYS A 667 -4.73 30.81 -11.83
CA LYS A 667 -3.95 30.60 -13.06
C LYS A 667 -3.63 29.12 -13.33
N VAL A 668 -3.47 28.33 -12.27
CA VAL A 668 -3.13 26.89 -12.37
C VAL A 668 -4.36 26.01 -12.50
N PHE A 669 -5.50 26.44 -11.96
CA PHE A 669 -6.77 25.71 -11.95
C PHE A 669 -7.92 26.57 -12.48
N PRO A 670 -7.86 27.03 -13.75
CA PRO A 670 -8.94 27.84 -14.34
C PRO A 670 -10.29 27.10 -14.32
N GLU A 671 -10.26 25.77 -14.38
CA GLU A 671 -11.46 24.91 -14.38
C GLU A 671 -12.23 24.95 -13.05
N ALA A 672 -11.54 25.27 -11.95
CA ALA A 672 -12.14 25.37 -10.62
C ALA A 672 -12.74 26.76 -10.34
N ALA A 673 -12.42 27.77 -11.14
CA ALA A 673 -12.97 29.12 -11.01
C ALA A 673 -14.41 29.19 -11.54
N THR A 674 -14.72 28.45 -12.62
CA THR A 674 -16.05 28.40 -13.25
C THR A 674 -17.09 27.66 -12.42
N THR A 675 -16.67 26.68 -11.59
CA THR A 675 -17.61 25.91 -10.74
C THR A 675 -18.15 26.71 -9.54
N GLN A 676 -17.55 27.87 -9.21
CA GLN A 676 -18.01 28.70 -8.09
C GLN A 676 -19.16 29.66 -8.45
N VAL A 677 -19.51 29.81 -9.73
CA VAL A 677 -20.55 30.75 -10.17
C VAL A 677 -21.99 30.24 -9.90
N GLY A 678 -22.14 28.98 -9.47
CA GLY A 678 -23.45 28.39 -9.13
C GLY A 678 -23.98 28.68 -7.72
N GLY A 679 -23.27 29.43 -6.87
CA GLY A 679 -23.77 29.74 -5.53
C GLY A 679 -22.84 30.63 -4.72
N GLY A 680 -23.17 31.92 -4.61
CA GLY A 680 -22.50 32.87 -3.74
C GLY A 680 -21.90 34.06 -4.48
N GLN A 681 -22.47 35.24 -4.23
CA GLN A 681 -22.15 36.52 -4.85
C GLN A 681 -20.64 36.82 -4.89
N SER A 682 -20.16 37.29 -6.04
CA SER A 682 -18.83 37.88 -6.19
C SER A 682 -18.79 39.22 -5.47
N LEU A 683 -18.12 39.29 -4.33
CA LEU A 683 -17.72 40.57 -3.74
C LEU A 683 -16.50 41.11 -4.50
N GLY A 684 -16.77 42.07 -5.38
CA GLY A 684 -15.75 42.99 -5.86
C GLY A 684 -15.19 43.78 -4.68
N VAL A 685 -13.89 43.66 -4.47
CA VAL A 685 -13.17 44.53 -3.54
C VAL A 685 -13.09 45.91 -4.18
N THR A 686 -14.04 46.79 -3.85
CA THR A 686 -13.89 48.22 -4.09
C THR A 686 -13.04 48.78 -2.98
N THR A 687 -11.85 49.25 -3.34
CA THR A 687 -10.96 50.04 -2.50
C THR A 687 -11.63 51.35 -2.08
N ARG A 688 -12.11 51.42 -0.84
CA ARG A 688 -12.25 52.70 -0.12
C ARG A 688 -11.44 52.62 1.17
N ARG A 689 -10.28 53.28 1.15
CA ARG A 689 -9.55 53.69 2.35
C ARG A 689 -10.43 54.68 3.11
N THR A 690 -10.74 54.36 4.36
CA THR A 690 -11.19 55.35 5.35
C THR A 690 -10.16 55.28 6.48
N PRO A 691 -9.52 56.38 6.89
CA PRO A 691 -8.53 56.33 7.96
C PRO A 691 -9.24 56.10 9.30
N LEU A 692 -8.89 55.03 10.00
CA LEU A 692 -9.30 54.80 11.39
C LEU A 692 -8.42 55.68 12.30
N THR A 693 -9.05 56.63 12.99
CA THR A 693 -8.49 57.32 14.15
C THR A 693 -8.35 56.33 15.32
N PRO A 694 -7.28 56.44 16.14
CA PRO A 694 -7.09 55.54 17.27
C PRO A 694 -8.06 55.88 18.41
N THR A 695 -8.78 54.88 18.89
CA THR A 695 -9.57 54.96 20.13
C THR A 695 -8.66 54.65 21.33
N PRO A 696 -8.83 55.34 22.48
CA PRO A 696 -7.96 55.16 23.64
C PRO A 696 -8.30 53.86 24.41
N PRO A 697 -7.35 53.31 25.19
CA PRO A 697 -7.55 52.06 25.91
C PRO A 697 -8.56 52.21 27.07
N PRO A 698 -9.28 51.13 27.44
CA PRO A 698 -10.25 51.15 28.52
C PRO A 698 -9.58 51.22 29.91
N PRO A 699 -10.27 51.75 30.95
CA PRO A 699 -9.69 51.96 32.27
C PRO A 699 -9.49 50.64 33.04
N ASN A 700 -8.37 50.55 33.74
CA ASN A 700 -8.03 49.45 34.64
C ASN A 700 -8.98 49.39 35.84
N HIS A 701 -9.75 48.32 35.96
CA HIS A 701 -10.41 47.95 37.22
C HIS A 701 -9.41 47.29 38.16
N VAL A 702 -8.89 48.08 39.10
CA VAL A 702 -8.13 47.61 40.26
C VAL A 702 -9.12 47.08 41.31
N THR A 703 -9.01 45.80 41.63
CA THR A 703 -9.72 45.17 42.75
C THR A 703 -9.10 45.60 44.08
N ARG A 704 -9.95 46.15 44.95
CA ARG A 704 -9.67 46.48 46.36
C ARG A 704 -9.33 45.21 47.16
N GLY A 705 -8.23 45.26 47.91
CA GLY A 705 -7.86 44.24 48.89
C GLY A 705 -7.00 44.78 50.05
N ARG A 706 -7.69 45.21 51.12
CA ARG A 706 -7.35 45.31 52.57
C ARG A 706 -6.04 45.98 53.09
N ARG A 707 -6.25 46.63 54.24
CA ARG A 707 -5.44 47.56 55.05
C ARG A 707 -4.08 47.06 55.57
N PRO A 708 -3.18 47.99 55.99
CA PRO A 708 -1.86 47.71 56.53
C PRO A 708 -1.83 47.64 58.07
N THR A 709 -0.81 46.96 58.61
CA THR A 709 -0.31 47.16 59.99
C THR A 709 1.22 47.16 60.01
N SER A 710 1.75 48.28 60.53
CA SER A 710 2.97 48.50 61.34
C SER A 710 4.41 48.26 60.81
N MET A 711 5.15 49.38 60.83
CA MET A 711 6.51 49.65 61.37
C MET A 711 7.79 49.43 60.53
N GLY A 712 8.67 50.46 60.61
CA GLY A 712 10.13 50.47 60.38
C GLY A 712 10.57 51.07 59.04
N SER A 713 11.06 52.33 58.96
CA SER A 713 12.49 52.75 58.95
C SER A 713 13.27 52.14 57.77
N GLU A 714 14.00 52.79 56.86
CA GLU A 714 14.81 54.02 56.73
C GLU A 714 15.03 54.18 55.20
N ALA A 715 14.92 55.38 54.62
CA ALA A 715 16.00 56.31 54.23
C ALA A 715 16.95 55.85 53.07
N GLU A 716 17.20 56.80 52.16
CA GLU A 716 18.33 56.91 51.20
C GLU A 716 18.32 56.00 49.95
N ASP A 717 18.74 56.41 48.75
CA ASP A 717 18.98 57.70 48.08
C ASP A 717 19.38 57.37 46.61
N ALA A 718 19.32 58.38 45.72
CA ALA A 718 20.21 58.61 44.56
C ALA A 718 20.42 57.48 43.50
N HIS A 719 19.98 57.57 42.24
CA HIS A 719 20.42 58.46 41.13
C HIS A 719 20.95 57.56 39.96
N THR A 720 20.29 57.58 38.79
CA THR A 720 20.69 58.29 37.55
C THR A 720 21.88 57.67 36.78
N MET A 721 21.62 57.09 35.62
CA MET A 721 21.90 57.68 34.29
C MET A 721 21.29 56.86 33.17
#